data_AF-A0A949YXY2-F1
#
_entry.id   AF-A0A949YXY2-F1
#
_cell.length_a   1.000
_cell.length_b   1.000
_cell.length_c   1.000
_cell.angle_alpha   90.00
_cell.angle_beta   90.00
_cell.angle_gamma   90.00
#
_symmetry.space_group_name_H-M   'P 1'
#
loop_
_entity.id
_entity.type
_entity.pdbx_description
1 polymer ?
#
loop_
_entity_poly.entity_id
_entity_poly.type
_entity_poly.pdbx_seq_one_letter_code
_entity_poly.pdbx_strand_id
1 'polypeptide(L)'
;LWLERAECEYLNGNFDEAEKLISELLYRGASKVDRAAAYRLKILLHIMRAEYRQAVDSALECLRLFGIEMPAHPTREQVEVEYEKIWLNLGERSIESLIDLPLMTDPEIQAAMRVLSVLCAPAVNTDSNLLYLLVCHMANASLQYGTTDASLHGYAELASIIGPVFHRYNDGYRFGKLACSLVDKFGFTGVRAYLGMEMAALWTEPIRTAIDFIRLAFRTGIQTGELSIACYSCNHLVTDLLMQGVHLDEVWYESQKALDFVRKVKARDQASVIVSRRRFILNLRGQTSAFSSFSDALFDEETFEAQLTEEPIATMVCFYWILKLQARFMSGDYNAALQAAQHAKALLWSAEIFVQTVNYYYYAALTIAAVHETVGPESQAEPLEVLKQYLERLREWADNCPATFLDKYTLVSAEVARIEGRHLDAMRLYEEAIGLARENRFAQNEGIANELAARFYAGRGFQKIAHAYLRDSRYCYLRWGATGRVRQLDELYPQLREEEPVPGPTTTIEAAVEHLDLANIIKVSQAVSSEIVLEKLIDTLMRTAIEHAGAQRGLLILPQGVEQRVEAEATTSGDKIIVRLREAFVAEAEAPESIVHYVMRTQKSVILDDASARNSFSADAYIRRHHARSILCLPLINQAKLIGVLYLENNLTPRVFTQTRIAVLKLLASQAAISLENSRLYRDLEEREAKIRRLVDANVIGIYIGSVQGEIIEANEAFLHMVGYSREDLVSRRVRWTDLTPAEWRDRDEQALSELKATGTVQPYEKEYF
;
A
#
# COMPACT_ATOMS: atom_id res chain seq x y z
N LEU A 1 2.56 -52.20 16.78
CA LEU A 1 1.44 -52.42 17.71
C LEU A 1 1.41 -51.46 18.91
N TRP A 2 2.42 -51.45 19.81
CA TRP A 2 2.41 -50.54 20.98
C TRP A 2 2.53 -49.05 20.60
N LEU A 3 3.38 -48.71 19.63
CA LEU A 3 3.50 -47.34 19.11
C LEU A 3 2.20 -46.85 18.47
N GLU A 4 1.60 -47.67 17.59
CA GLU A 4 0.32 -47.36 16.94
C GLU A 4 -0.81 -47.22 17.95
N ARG A 5 -0.81 -48.02 19.03
CA ARG A 5 -1.77 -47.88 20.13
C ARG A 5 -1.60 -46.54 20.85
N ALA A 6 -0.37 -46.15 21.18
CA ALA A 6 -0.10 -44.85 21.79
C ALA A 6 -0.54 -43.69 20.89
N GLU A 7 -0.30 -43.79 19.58
CA GLU A 7 -0.74 -42.80 18.59
C GLU A 7 -2.27 -42.75 18.48
N CYS A 8 -2.97 -43.88 18.53
CA CYS A 8 -4.44 -43.92 18.58
C CYS A 8 -5.01 -43.27 19.83
N GLU A 9 -4.45 -43.55 21.01
CA GLU A 9 -4.90 -42.92 22.26
C GLU A 9 -4.67 -41.40 22.21
N TYR A 10 -3.53 -40.95 21.67
CA TYR A 10 -3.25 -39.54 21.43
C TYR A 10 -4.28 -38.89 20.50
N LEU A 11 -4.55 -39.49 19.33
CA LEU A 11 -5.51 -38.96 18.35
C LEU A 11 -6.95 -38.94 18.87
N ASN A 12 -7.30 -39.86 19.78
CA ASN A 12 -8.60 -39.88 20.45
C ASN A 12 -8.71 -38.91 21.64
N GLY A 13 -7.62 -38.20 22.00
CA GLY A 13 -7.59 -37.26 23.12
C GLY A 13 -7.40 -37.92 24.49
N ASN A 14 -7.08 -39.22 24.55
CA ASN A 14 -6.81 -39.95 25.79
C ASN A 14 -5.36 -39.74 26.25
N PHE A 15 -5.02 -38.48 26.55
CA PHE A 15 -3.66 -38.02 26.77
C PHE A 15 -2.92 -38.75 27.90
N ASP A 16 -3.60 -39.06 29.01
CA ASP A 16 -2.97 -39.74 30.15
C ASP A 16 -2.61 -41.20 29.83
N GLU A 17 -3.42 -41.88 29.02
CA GLU A 17 -3.13 -43.24 28.58
C GLU A 17 -2.02 -43.25 27.53
N ALA A 18 -2.05 -42.29 26.59
CA ALA A 18 -0.97 -42.08 25.63
C ALA A 18 0.37 -41.84 26.36
N GLU A 19 0.40 -41.01 27.40
CA GLU A 19 1.61 -40.71 28.19
C GLU A 19 2.20 -41.94 28.88
N LYS A 20 1.36 -42.80 29.46
CA LYS A 20 1.79 -44.08 30.05
C LYS A 20 2.41 -45.00 28.99
N LEU A 21 1.74 -45.14 27.85
CA LEU A 21 2.22 -45.98 26.74
C LEU A 21 3.53 -45.43 26.16
N ILE A 22 3.67 -44.11 26.03
CA ILE A 22 4.91 -43.45 25.59
C ILE A 22 6.05 -43.74 26.57
N SER A 23 5.80 -43.64 27.87
CA SER A 23 6.80 -43.93 28.91
C SER A 23 7.26 -45.39 28.86
N GLU A 24 6.32 -46.33 28.66
CA GLU A 24 6.63 -47.75 28.48
C GLU A 24 7.42 -48.02 27.18
N LEU A 25 7.08 -47.33 26.09
CA LEU A 25 7.81 -47.39 24.82
C LEU A 25 9.23 -46.85 24.95
N LEU A 26 9.44 -45.75 25.67
CA LEU A 26 10.78 -45.18 25.91
C LEU A 26 11.67 -46.12 26.74
N TYR A 27 11.07 -46.83 27.71
CA TYR A 27 11.78 -47.85 28.49
C TYR A 27 12.10 -49.11 27.68
N ARG A 28 11.19 -49.53 26.79
CA ARG A 28 11.34 -50.75 25.97
C ARG A 28 12.05 -50.55 24.62
N GLY A 29 12.25 -49.31 24.19
CA GLY A 29 12.77 -48.98 22.86
C GLY A 29 14.13 -49.63 22.60
N ALA A 30 14.17 -50.55 21.64
CA ALA A 30 15.35 -51.37 21.36
C ALA A 30 16.40 -50.61 20.52
N SER A 31 15.97 -49.72 19.62
CA SER A 31 16.84 -48.90 18.77
C SER A 31 16.67 -47.41 19.01
N LYS A 32 17.64 -46.60 18.57
CA LYS A 32 17.52 -45.13 18.58
C LYS A 32 16.31 -44.64 17.76
N VAL A 33 16.02 -45.31 16.64
CA VAL A 33 14.89 -44.99 15.76
C VAL A 33 13.56 -45.23 16.48
N ASP A 34 13.42 -46.35 17.21
CA ASP A 34 12.21 -46.65 17.99
C ASP A 34 12.00 -45.61 19.11
N ARG A 35 13.10 -45.26 19.80
CA ARG A 35 13.06 -44.22 20.84
C ARG A 35 12.66 -42.86 20.26
N ALA A 36 13.18 -42.48 19.10
CA ALA A 36 12.81 -41.23 18.42
C ALA A 36 11.32 -41.19 18.03
N ALA A 37 10.74 -42.31 17.59
CA ALA A 37 9.31 -42.38 17.32
C ALA A 37 8.47 -42.17 18.59
N ALA A 38 8.90 -42.72 19.74
CA ALA A 38 8.24 -42.49 21.03
C ALA A 38 8.41 -41.04 21.52
N TYR A 39 9.61 -40.47 21.42
CA TYR A 39 9.84 -39.05 21.74
C TYR A 39 9.01 -38.13 20.84
N ARG A 40 8.85 -38.43 19.55
CA ARG A 40 7.98 -37.66 18.64
C ARG A 40 6.55 -37.57 19.18
N LEU A 41 5.98 -38.69 19.63
CA LEU A 41 4.64 -38.70 20.25
C LEU A 41 4.63 -37.91 21.57
N LYS A 42 5.69 -38.02 22.38
CA LYS A 42 5.83 -37.23 23.62
C LYS A 42 5.82 -35.72 23.36
N ILE A 43 6.54 -35.27 22.33
CA ILE A 43 6.61 -33.86 21.93
C ILE A 43 5.22 -33.39 21.45
N LEU A 44 4.55 -34.17 20.60
CA LEU A 44 3.19 -33.86 20.13
C LEU A 44 2.17 -33.78 21.27
N LEU A 45 2.31 -34.64 22.29
CA LEU A 45 1.49 -34.62 23.50
C LEU A 45 1.69 -33.31 24.28
N HIS A 46 2.94 -32.92 24.53
CA HIS A 46 3.26 -31.65 25.20
C HIS A 46 2.75 -30.44 24.42
N ILE A 47 2.88 -30.43 23.09
CA ILE A 47 2.32 -29.37 22.22
C ILE A 47 0.80 -29.28 22.42
N MET A 48 0.08 -30.41 22.46
CA MET A 48 -1.36 -30.41 22.67
C MET A 48 -1.79 -29.90 24.05
N ARG A 49 -0.94 -30.04 25.07
CA ARG A 49 -1.14 -29.50 26.41
C ARG A 49 -0.60 -28.07 26.58
N ALA A 50 -0.11 -27.42 25.51
CA ALA A 50 0.57 -26.13 25.54
C ALA A 50 1.83 -26.09 26.44
N GLU A 51 2.46 -27.25 26.67
CA GLU A 51 3.67 -27.42 27.48
C GLU A 51 4.93 -27.27 26.61
N TYR A 52 5.09 -26.10 25.96
CA TYR A 52 6.12 -25.91 24.92
C TYR A 52 7.56 -26.10 25.43
N ARG A 53 7.87 -25.72 26.68
CA ARG A 53 9.21 -25.92 27.26
C ARG A 53 9.53 -27.41 27.43
N GLN A 54 8.58 -28.19 27.94
CA GLN A 54 8.71 -29.64 28.09
C GLN A 54 8.82 -30.35 26.73
N ALA A 55 8.14 -29.82 25.71
CA ALA A 55 8.27 -30.27 24.33
C ALA A 55 9.69 -30.05 23.80
N VAL A 56 10.27 -28.86 24.01
CA VAL A 56 11.67 -28.55 23.65
C VAL A 56 12.63 -29.47 24.39
N ASP A 57 12.51 -29.60 25.71
CA ASP A 57 13.40 -30.45 26.52
C ASP A 57 13.38 -31.91 26.05
N SER A 58 12.20 -32.45 25.77
CA SER A 58 12.03 -33.81 25.26
C SER A 58 12.65 -33.99 23.86
N ALA A 59 12.54 -32.99 23.00
CA ALA A 59 13.16 -33.03 21.68
C ALA A 59 14.68 -32.98 21.75
N LEU A 60 15.24 -32.05 22.54
CA LEU A 60 16.69 -31.92 22.73
C LEU A 60 17.28 -33.18 23.38
N GLU A 61 16.59 -33.80 24.34
CA GLU A 61 16.99 -35.08 24.92
C GLU A 61 17.06 -36.18 23.85
N CYS A 62 16.06 -36.25 22.97
CA CYS A 62 16.05 -37.21 21.87
C CYS A 62 17.19 -36.95 20.86
N LEU A 63 17.44 -35.70 20.49
CA LEU A 63 18.46 -35.32 19.51
C LEU A 63 19.88 -35.69 19.97
N ARG A 64 20.16 -35.63 21.28
CA ARG A 64 21.44 -36.12 21.85
C ARG A 64 21.70 -37.60 21.57
N LEU A 65 20.67 -38.44 21.42
CA LEU A 65 20.83 -39.86 21.06
C LEU A 65 21.46 -40.04 19.67
N PHE A 66 21.32 -39.03 18.80
CA PHE A 66 21.86 -38.99 17.46
C PHE A 66 23.16 -38.16 17.37
N GLY A 67 23.70 -37.69 18.50
CA GLY A 67 24.89 -36.84 18.54
C GLY A 67 24.63 -35.39 18.11
N ILE A 68 23.37 -34.97 18.04
CA ILE A 68 22.98 -33.59 17.73
C ILE A 68 22.84 -32.83 19.05
N GLU A 69 23.84 -32.01 19.37
CA GLU A 69 23.83 -31.14 20.55
C GLU A 69 23.33 -29.74 20.16
N MET A 70 22.18 -29.35 20.71
CA MET A 70 21.60 -28.01 20.54
C MET A 70 21.24 -27.44 21.91
N PRO A 71 21.62 -26.18 22.22
CA PRO A 71 21.14 -25.51 23.43
C PRO A 71 19.68 -25.11 23.26
N ALA A 72 18.93 -25.04 24.37
CA ALA A 72 17.54 -24.56 24.35
C ALA A 72 17.42 -23.06 24.01
N HIS A 73 18.49 -22.30 24.27
CA HIS A 73 18.59 -20.86 24.02
C HIS A 73 19.92 -20.56 23.30
N PRO A 74 20.03 -20.85 22.00
CA PRO A 74 21.27 -20.59 21.26
C PRO A 74 21.53 -19.09 21.13
N THR A 75 22.82 -18.75 21.08
CA THR A 75 23.25 -17.38 20.78
C THR A 75 23.09 -17.08 19.29
N ARG A 76 23.04 -15.80 18.94
CA ARG A 76 22.99 -15.37 17.54
C ARG A 76 24.19 -15.87 16.73
N GLU A 77 25.37 -15.87 17.33
CA GLU A 77 26.60 -16.39 16.73
C GLU A 77 26.50 -17.89 16.38
N GLN A 78 25.88 -18.71 17.23
CA GLN A 78 25.67 -20.13 16.95
C GLN A 78 24.75 -20.34 15.74
N VAL A 79 23.70 -19.51 15.63
CA VAL A 79 22.80 -19.51 14.48
C VAL A 79 23.55 -19.12 13.21
N GLU A 80 24.35 -18.06 13.25
CA GLU A 80 25.15 -17.58 12.11
C GLU A 80 26.14 -18.63 11.63
N VAL A 81 26.85 -19.31 12.55
CA VAL A 81 27.77 -20.40 12.20
C VAL A 81 27.07 -21.54 11.49
N GLU A 82 25.89 -21.95 11.96
CA GLU A 82 25.13 -23.04 11.31
C GLU A 82 24.53 -22.60 9.97
N TYR A 83 24.11 -21.34 9.87
CA TYR A 83 23.61 -20.72 8.66
C TYR A 83 24.68 -20.65 7.55
N GLU A 84 25.89 -20.21 7.86
CA GLU A 84 26.99 -20.13 6.89
C GLU A 84 27.37 -21.51 6.32
N LYS A 85 27.19 -22.58 7.10
CA LYS A 85 27.37 -23.95 6.61
C LYS A 85 26.42 -24.31 5.47
N ILE A 86 25.24 -23.71 5.38
CA ILE A 86 24.31 -23.96 4.26
C ILE A 86 24.98 -23.59 2.94
N TRP A 87 25.62 -22.42 2.90
CA TRP A 87 26.30 -21.93 1.71
C TRP A 87 27.58 -22.72 1.40
N LEU A 88 28.34 -23.10 2.44
CA LEU A 88 29.50 -23.97 2.28
C LEU A 88 29.10 -25.35 1.71
N ASN A 89 28.04 -25.95 2.25
CA ASN A 89 27.52 -27.24 1.78
C ASN A 89 26.88 -27.12 0.39
N LEU A 90 26.25 -26.00 0.07
CA LEU A 90 25.68 -25.75 -1.26
C LEU A 90 26.80 -25.69 -2.32
N GLY A 91 27.90 -25.00 -2.02
CA GLY A 91 29.03 -24.82 -2.93
C GLY A 91 28.64 -24.05 -4.19
N GLU A 92 29.06 -24.54 -5.36
CA GLU A 92 28.73 -23.91 -6.66
C GLU A 92 27.33 -24.29 -7.19
N ARG A 93 26.59 -25.13 -6.47
CA ARG A 93 25.25 -25.58 -6.88
C ARG A 93 24.25 -24.43 -6.77
N SER A 94 23.28 -24.40 -7.69
CA SER A 94 22.12 -23.53 -7.53
C SER A 94 21.14 -24.13 -6.50
N ILE A 95 20.34 -23.28 -5.84
CA ILE A 95 19.27 -23.73 -4.93
C ILE A 95 18.30 -24.66 -5.67
N GLU A 96 18.00 -24.35 -6.93
CA GLU A 96 17.08 -25.14 -7.77
C GLU A 96 17.60 -26.56 -8.03
N SER A 97 18.92 -26.74 -8.15
CA SER A 97 19.53 -28.05 -8.39
C SER A 97 19.35 -29.04 -7.22
N LEU A 98 18.98 -28.55 -6.04
CA LEU A 98 18.74 -29.39 -4.87
C LEU A 98 17.54 -30.32 -5.05
N ILE A 99 16.67 -30.05 -6.02
CA ILE A 99 15.57 -30.94 -6.39
C ILE A 99 16.08 -32.32 -6.82
N ASP A 100 17.32 -32.41 -7.31
CA ASP A 100 17.95 -33.63 -7.83
C ASP A 100 18.79 -34.38 -6.79
N LEU A 101 18.78 -33.93 -5.53
CA LEU A 101 19.38 -34.70 -4.44
C LEU A 101 18.71 -36.08 -4.32
N PRO A 102 19.48 -37.14 -4.03
CA PRO A 102 18.94 -38.46 -3.81
C PRO A 102 18.07 -38.48 -2.54
N LEU A 103 17.14 -39.43 -2.46
CA LEU A 103 16.41 -39.65 -1.21
C LEU A 103 17.37 -40.10 -0.10
N MET A 104 17.16 -39.56 1.10
CA MET A 104 17.94 -39.92 2.28
C MET A 104 17.71 -41.41 2.62
N THR A 105 18.79 -42.17 2.80
CA THR A 105 18.70 -43.64 3.02
C THR A 105 19.01 -44.06 4.46
N ASP A 106 19.64 -43.21 5.26
CA ASP A 106 20.01 -43.54 6.63
C ASP A 106 18.80 -43.40 7.58
N PRO A 107 18.35 -44.50 8.23
CA PRO A 107 17.18 -44.47 9.10
C PRO A 107 17.39 -43.67 10.40
N GLU A 108 18.62 -43.56 10.91
CA GLU A 108 18.91 -42.73 12.09
C GLU A 108 18.79 -41.25 11.76
N ILE A 109 19.33 -40.81 10.61
CA ILE A 109 19.25 -39.41 10.17
C ILE A 109 17.79 -39.04 9.84
N GLN A 110 17.05 -39.91 9.15
CA GLN A 110 15.62 -39.71 8.92
C GLN A 110 14.83 -39.57 10.22
N ALA A 111 15.15 -40.37 11.24
CA ALA A 111 14.50 -40.29 12.55
C ALA A 111 14.80 -38.96 13.25
N ALA A 112 16.06 -38.50 13.21
CA ALA A 112 16.46 -37.20 13.74
C ALA A 112 15.75 -36.04 13.00
N MET A 113 15.68 -36.08 11.66
CA MET A 113 14.97 -35.09 10.85
C MET A 113 13.48 -34.99 11.19
N ARG A 114 12.81 -36.10 11.47
CA ARG A 114 11.40 -36.10 11.91
C ARG A 114 11.22 -35.47 13.29
N VAL A 115 12.17 -35.65 14.21
CA VAL A 115 12.15 -34.98 15.52
C VAL A 115 12.38 -33.48 15.38
N LEU A 116 13.37 -33.07 14.58
CA LEU A 116 13.62 -31.65 14.26
C LEU A 116 12.38 -30.98 13.66
N SER A 117 11.73 -31.65 12.71
CA SER A 117 10.50 -31.17 12.07
C SER A 117 9.36 -30.91 13.05
N VAL A 118 9.20 -31.73 14.10
CA VAL A 118 8.15 -31.50 15.11
C VAL A 118 8.57 -30.43 16.13
N LEU A 119 9.88 -30.24 16.36
CA LEU A 119 10.44 -29.22 17.24
C LEU A 119 10.26 -27.78 16.74
N CYS A 120 10.03 -27.56 15.43
CA CYS A 120 9.77 -26.21 14.87
C CYS A 120 8.63 -25.48 15.61
N ALA A 121 7.51 -26.16 15.84
CA ALA A 121 6.31 -25.58 16.45
C ALA A 121 6.47 -25.12 17.92
N PRO A 122 7.11 -25.88 18.82
CA PRO A 122 7.42 -25.38 20.15
C PRO A 122 8.57 -24.36 20.15
N ALA A 123 9.56 -24.48 19.26
CA ALA A 123 10.69 -23.54 19.19
C ALA A 123 10.25 -22.11 18.91
N VAL A 124 9.33 -21.88 17.96
CA VAL A 124 8.79 -20.53 17.67
C VAL A 124 8.12 -19.86 18.87
N ASN A 125 7.64 -20.65 19.84
CA ASN A 125 6.98 -20.14 21.05
C ASN A 125 7.94 -19.97 22.24
N THR A 126 9.14 -20.55 22.19
CA THR A 126 10.09 -20.51 23.31
C THR A 126 11.30 -19.62 23.03
N ASP A 127 11.89 -19.71 21.83
CA ASP A 127 13.12 -19.01 21.47
C ASP A 127 13.31 -18.95 19.94
N SER A 128 13.35 -17.75 19.36
CA SER A 128 13.51 -17.57 17.91
C SER A 128 14.86 -18.08 17.39
N ASN A 129 15.95 -17.95 18.17
CA ASN A 129 17.26 -18.46 17.73
C ASN A 129 17.26 -19.98 17.69
N LEU A 130 16.53 -20.66 18.58
CA LEU A 130 16.37 -22.12 18.51
C LEU A 130 15.70 -22.52 17.20
N LEU A 131 14.64 -21.81 16.79
CA LEU A 131 13.99 -22.02 15.49
C LEU A 131 14.96 -21.77 14.33
N TYR A 132 15.76 -20.72 14.37
CA TYR A 132 16.71 -20.45 13.28
C TYR A 132 17.79 -21.53 13.19
N LEU A 133 18.34 -21.95 14.33
CA LEU A 133 19.36 -22.99 14.40
C LEU A 133 18.84 -24.33 13.87
N LEU A 134 17.64 -24.76 14.30
CA LEU A 134 17.08 -26.05 13.89
C LEU A 134 16.78 -26.08 12.39
N VAL A 135 16.26 -24.99 11.81
CA VAL A 135 15.93 -24.91 10.38
C VAL A 135 17.21 -24.94 9.54
N CYS A 136 18.25 -24.19 9.95
CA CYS A 136 19.55 -24.26 9.31
C CYS A 136 20.15 -25.67 9.36
N HIS A 137 20.03 -26.35 10.50
CA HIS A 137 20.51 -27.71 10.66
C HIS A 137 19.76 -28.71 9.76
N MET A 138 18.43 -28.59 9.65
CA MET A 138 17.62 -29.42 8.74
C MET A 138 18.04 -29.22 7.27
N ALA A 139 18.31 -27.97 6.86
CA ALA A 139 18.81 -27.68 5.52
C ALA A 139 20.20 -28.28 5.27
N ASN A 140 21.13 -28.13 6.22
CA ASN A 140 22.47 -28.73 6.16
C ASN A 140 22.43 -30.26 6.06
N ALA A 141 21.63 -30.91 6.92
CA ALA A 141 21.45 -32.36 6.89
C ALA A 141 20.88 -32.82 5.53
N SER A 142 19.93 -32.07 4.98
CA SER A 142 19.37 -32.38 3.66
C SER A 142 20.39 -32.24 2.53
N LEU A 143 21.25 -31.21 2.59
CA LEU A 143 22.32 -30.99 1.62
C LEU A 143 23.40 -32.09 1.64
N GLN A 144 23.67 -32.67 2.82
CA GLN A 144 24.72 -33.65 3.02
C GLN A 144 24.24 -35.10 2.79
N TYR A 145 23.04 -35.42 3.26
CA TYR A 145 22.55 -36.81 3.32
C TYR A 145 21.37 -37.11 2.38
N GLY A 146 20.94 -36.12 1.59
CA GLY A 146 19.82 -36.25 0.65
C GLY A 146 18.49 -35.77 1.23
N THR A 147 17.43 -35.91 0.44
CA THR A 147 16.09 -35.35 0.74
C THR A 147 15.18 -36.38 1.42
N THR A 148 14.40 -35.93 2.40
CA THR A 148 13.27 -36.66 2.99
C THR A 148 12.03 -35.76 3.05
N ASP A 149 10.88 -36.31 3.42
CA ASP A 149 9.66 -35.56 3.75
C ASP A 149 9.91 -34.39 4.73
N ALA A 150 10.70 -34.60 5.78
CA ALA A 150 11.11 -33.55 6.72
C ALA A 150 12.04 -32.50 6.10
N SER A 151 12.80 -32.81 5.03
CA SER A 151 13.60 -31.81 4.31
C SER A 151 12.72 -30.77 3.63
N LEU A 152 11.54 -31.17 3.13
CA LEU A 152 10.56 -30.23 2.55
C LEU A 152 10.12 -29.20 3.59
N HIS A 153 9.86 -29.63 4.82
CA HIS A 153 9.57 -28.73 5.92
C HIS A 153 10.77 -27.81 6.21
N GLY A 154 11.99 -28.36 6.27
CA GLY A 154 13.21 -27.58 6.46
C GLY A 154 13.41 -26.48 5.41
N TYR A 155 13.23 -26.78 4.11
CA TYR A 155 13.35 -25.78 3.05
C TYR A 155 12.20 -24.76 3.07
N ALA A 156 10.98 -25.18 3.40
CA ALA A 156 9.84 -24.27 3.52
C ALA A 156 9.99 -23.28 4.68
N GLU A 157 10.45 -23.74 5.84
CA GLU A 157 10.76 -22.88 6.99
C GLU A 157 11.97 -21.98 6.68
N LEU A 158 13.01 -22.53 6.03
CA LEU A 158 14.19 -21.74 5.63
C LEU A 158 13.78 -20.59 4.70
N ALA A 159 12.86 -20.84 3.76
CA ALA A 159 12.31 -19.83 2.88
C ALA A 159 11.70 -18.64 3.63
N SER A 160 11.01 -18.91 4.74
CA SER A 160 10.34 -17.91 5.57
C SER A 160 11.29 -17.08 6.44
N ILE A 161 12.41 -17.65 6.88
CA ILE A 161 13.34 -16.97 7.81
C ILE A 161 14.47 -16.22 7.09
N ILE A 162 14.94 -16.72 5.94
CA ILE A 162 16.22 -16.27 5.37
C ILE A 162 16.20 -14.83 4.86
N GLY A 163 15.03 -14.36 4.42
CA GLY A 163 14.80 -12.97 4.09
C GLY A 163 14.81 -12.08 5.34
N PRO A 164 13.81 -12.18 6.23
CA PRO A 164 13.68 -11.27 7.37
C PRO A 164 14.87 -11.27 8.33
N VAL A 165 15.51 -12.42 8.53
CA VAL A 165 16.53 -12.65 9.57
C VAL A 165 17.95 -12.46 9.05
N PHE A 166 18.24 -12.88 7.82
CA PHE A 166 19.58 -12.83 7.22
C PHE A 166 19.65 -11.90 6.00
N HIS A 167 18.59 -11.14 5.74
CA HIS A 167 18.51 -10.13 4.67
C HIS A 167 18.69 -10.69 3.25
N ARG A 168 18.34 -11.97 3.01
CA ARG A 168 18.43 -12.64 1.70
C ARG A 168 17.06 -13.05 1.15
N TYR A 169 16.18 -12.07 0.92
CA TYR A 169 14.78 -12.32 0.53
C TYR A 169 14.64 -13.11 -0.77
N ASN A 170 15.45 -12.78 -1.80
CA ASN A 170 15.40 -13.50 -3.07
C ASN A 170 15.77 -14.98 -2.93
N ASP A 171 16.75 -15.31 -2.07
CA ASP A 171 17.08 -16.71 -1.83
C ASP A 171 16.01 -17.42 -1.02
N GLY A 172 15.32 -16.72 -0.11
CA GLY A 172 14.13 -17.23 0.57
C GLY A 172 13.05 -17.65 -0.41
N TYR A 173 12.75 -16.78 -1.38
CA TYR A 173 11.79 -17.09 -2.43
C TYR A 173 12.21 -18.31 -3.28
N ARG A 174 13.51 -18.45 -3.59
CA ARG A 174 14.05 -19.60 -4.32
C ARG A 174 13.93 -20.91 -3.51
N PHE A 175 14.20 -20.88 -2.21
CA PHE A 175 13.96 -22.03 -1.33
C PHE A 175 12.48 -22.38 -1.22
N GLY A 176 11.58 -21.39 -1.20
CA GLY A 176 10.13 -21.60 -1.23
C GLY A 176 9.68 -22.31 -2.50
N LYS A 177 10.20 -21.88 -3.66
CA LYS A 177 9.97 -22.55 -4.95
C LYS A 177 10.53 -23.97 -5.00
N LEU A 178 11.72 -24.19 -4.45
CA LEU A 178 12.29 -25.53 -4.31
C LEU A 178 11.36 -26.43 -3.48
N ALA A 179 10.90 -25.95 -2.32
CA ALA A 179 9.99 -26.70 -1.46
C ALA A 179 8.70 -27.08 -2.21
N CYS A 180 8.10 -26.15 -2.96
CA CYS A 180 6.94 -26.43 -3.81
C CYS A 180 7.25 -27.48 -4.89
N SER A 181 8.41 -27.36 -5.55
CA SER A 181 8.79 -28.29 -6.63
C SER A 181 9.05 -29.72 -6.12
N LEU A 182 9.52 -29.84 -4.87
CA LEU A 182 9.70 -31.13 -4.20
C LEU A 182 8.35 -31.83 -3.91
N VAL A 183 7.27 -31.07 -3.67
CA VAL A 183 5.90 -31.61 -3.58
C VAL A 183 5.56 -32.34 -4.88
N ASP A 184 5.74 -31.66 -6.01
CA ASP A 184 5.37 -32.17 -7.33
C ASP A 184 6.22 -33.39 -7.73
N LYS A 185 7.52 -33.39 -7.41
CA LYS A 185 8.45 -34.47 -7.76
C LYS A 185 8.24 -35.75 -6.95
N PHE A 186 8.05 -35.63 -5.64
CA PHE A 186 8.03 -36.78 -4.72
C PHE A 186 6.64 -37.12 -4.18
N GLY A 187 5.62 -36.31 -4.45
CA GLY A 187 4.26 -36.52 -3.97
C GLY A 187 4.11 -36.31 -2.46
N PHE A 188 4.98 -35.50 -1.85
CA PHE A 188 4.88 -35.15 -0.43
C PHE A 188 3.66 -34.27 -0.14
N THR A 189 3.28 -34.13 1.13
CA THR A 189 2.21 -33.23 1.54
C THR A 189 2.66 -31.76 1.40
N GLY A 190 2.01 -30.99 0.53
CA GLY A 190 2.48 -29.64 0.15
C GLY A 190 2.10 -28.49 1.08
N VAL A 191 1.31 -28.72 2.14
CA VAL A 191 0.73 -27.65 2.98
C VAL A 191 1.79 -26.68 3.49
N ARG A 192 2.89 -27.21 4.03
CA ARG A 192 4.00 -26.41 4.59
C ARG A 192 4.82 -25.71 3.53
N ALA A 193 5.04 -26.36 2.38
CA ALA A 193 5.71 -25.75 1.24
C ALA A 193 4.94 -24.52 0.74
N TYR A 194 3.62 -24.61 0.61
CA TYR A 194 2.80 -23.48 0.18
C TYR A 194 2.74 -22.36 1.22
N LEU A 195 2.72 -22.68 2.52
CA LEU A 195 2.81 -21.67 3.59
C LEU A 195 4.17 -20.95 3.57
N GLY A 196 5.28 -21.69 3.54
CA GLY A 196 6.62 -21.09 3.46
C GLY A 196 6.83 -20.27 2.19
N MET A 197 6.24 -20.71 1.07
CA MET A 197 6.24 -19.96 -0.19
C MET A 197 5.45 -18.65 -0.10
N GLU A 198 4.28 -18.63 0.54
CA GLU A 198 3.56 -17.37 0.81
C GLU A 198 4.42 -16.42 1.65
N MET A 199 4.95 -16.88 2.77
CA MET A 199 5.76 -16.04 3.66
C MET A 199 6.99 -15.44 2.97
N ALA A 200 7.63 -16.20 2.07
CA ALA A 200 8.75 -15.70 1.27
C ALA A 200 8.31 -14.74 0.14
N ALA A 201 7.20 -15.05 -0.53
CA ALA A 201 6.67 -14.26 -1.64
C ALA A 201 6.22 -12.87 -1.19
N LEU A 202 5.72 -12.71 0.05
CA LEU A 202 5.31 -11.42 0.61
C LEU A 202 6.42 -10.35 0.54
N TRP A 203 7.68 -10.76 0.54
CA TRP A 203 8.84 -9.85 0.56
C TRP A 203 9.44 -9.56 -0.82
N THR A 204 9.06 -10.32 -1.84
CA THR A 204 9.75 -10.33 -3.16
C THR A 204 8.80 -10.24 -4.35
N GLU A 205 7.51 -10.51 -4.14
CA GLU A 205 6.48 -10.52 -5.17
C GLU A 205 5.30 -9.63 -4.74
N PRO A 206 4.48 -9.16 -5.70
CA PRO A 206 3.24 -8.48 -5.36
C PRO A 206 2.37 -9.33 -4.44
N ILE A 207 1.77 -8.73 -3.40
CA ILE A 207 0.98 -9.43 -2.36
C ILE A 207 -0.13 -10.36 -2.91
N ARG A 208 -0.62 -10.11 -4.13
CA ARG A 208 -1.55 -11.00 -4.85
C ARG A 208 -1.01 -12.42 -4.99
N THR A 209 0.27 -12.55 -5.30
CA THR A 209 0.96 -13.84 -5.49
C THR A 209 0.98 -14.63 -4.18
N ALA A 210 1.27 -13.97 -3.05
CA ALA A 210 1.25 -14.57 -1.72
C ALA A 210 -0.16 -15.10 -1.34
N ILE A 211 -1.21 -14.32 -1.63
CA ILE A 211 -2.61 -14.69 -1.35
C ILE A 211 -3.03 -15.98 -2.09
N ASP A 212 -2.50 -16.22 -3.30
CA ASP A 212 -2.81 -17.44 -4.03
C ASP A 212 -2.18 -18.67 -3.37
N PHE A 213 -0.95 -18.54 -2.86
CA PHE A 213 -0.27 -19.60 -2.10
C PHE A 213 -0.95 -19.89 -0.76
N ILE A 214 -1.39 -18.88 0.01
CA ILE A 214 -2.06 -19.15 1.29
C ILE A 214 -3.43 -19.82 1.11
N ARG A 215 -4.14 -19.48 0.04
CA ARG A 215 -5.38 -20.19 -0.35
C ARG A 215 -5.11 -21.63 -0.74
N LEU A 216 -3.98 -21.91 -1.37
CA LEU A 216 -3.56 -23.27 -1.71
C LEU A 216 -3.14 -24.04 -0.45
N ALA A 217 -2.38 -23.43 0.45
CA ALA A 217 -2.00 -24.00 1.74
C ALA A 217 -3.25 -24.37 2.56
N PHE A 218 -4.22 -23.47 2.68
CA PHE A 218 -5.47 -23.73 3.39
C PHE A 218 -6.25 -24.92 2.82
N ARG A 219 -6.47 -24.94 1.50
CA ARG A 219 -7.19 -26.04 0.82
C ARG A 219 -6.48 -27.38 1.01
N THR A 220 -5.16 -27.38 0.82
CA THR A 220 -4.33 -28.58 0.98
C THR A 220 -4.40 -29.07 2.43
N GLY A 221 -4.31 -28.17 3.42
CA GLY A 221 -4.36 -28.51 4.83
C GLY A 221 -5.68 -29.15 5.26
N ILE A 222 -6.80 -28.72 4.68
CA ILE A 222 -8.10 -29.39 4.88
C ILE A 222 -8.10 -30.78 4.24
N GLN A 223 -7.62 -30.90 3.00
CA GLN A 223 -7.64 -32.16 2.25
C GLN A 223 -6.75 -33.24 2.88
N THR A 224 -5.62 -32.84 3.48
CA THR A 224 -4.64 -33.75 4.07
C THR A 224 -4.83 -33.97 5.56
N GLY A 225 -5.75 -33.24 6.19
CA GLY A 225 -6.03 -33.33 7.63
C GLY A 225 -5.05 -32.57 8.53
N GLU A 226 -4.15 -31.75 7.98
CA GLU A 226 -3.27 -30.86 8.75
C GLU A 226 -4.02 -29.61 9.23
N LEU A 227 -5.00 -29.81 10.13
CA LEU A 227 -5.93 -28.77 10.59
C LEU A 227 -5.23 -27.62 11.32
N SER A 228 -4.13 -27.88 12.03
CA SER A 228 -3.32 -26.84 12.68
C SER A 228 -2.81 -25.83 11.66
N ILE A 229 -2.18 -26.31 10.57
CA ILE A 229 -1.64 -25.43 9.53
C ILE A 229 -2.78 -24.73 8.77
N ALA A 230 -3.92 -25.41 8.53
CA ALA A 230 -5.10 -24.77 7.96
C ALA A 230 -5.62 -23.58 8.81
N CYS A 231 -5.55 -23.68 10.14
CA CYS A 231 -5.88 -22.56 11.04
C CYS A 231 -4.91 -21.38 10.87
N TYR A 232 -3.60 -21.65 10.77
CA TYR A 232 -2.60 -20.61 10.46
C TYR A 232 -2.85 -19.98 9.08
N SER A 233 -3.17 -20.78 8.06
CA SER A 233 -3.44 -20.24 6.71
C SER A 233 -4.67 -19.32 6.67
N CYS A 234 -5.73 -19.62 7.43
CA CYS A 234 -6.86 -18.71 7.58
C CYS A 234 -6.45 -17.37 8.21
N ASN A 235 -5.56 -17.44 9.21
CA ASN A 235 -5.08 -16.29 9.95
C ASN A 235 -4.24 -15.34 9.05
N HIS A 236 -3.34 -15.93 8.25
CA HIS A 236 -2.54 -15.22 7.26
C HIS A 236 -3.42 -14.61 6.17
N LEU A 237 -4.35 -15.38 5.59
CA LEU A 237 -5.25 -14.88 4.54
C LEU A 237 -5.98 -13.60 4.93
N VAL A 238 -6.54 -13.51 6.14
CA VAL A 238 -7.21 -12.28 6.61
C VAL A 238 -6.22 -11.12 6.74
N THR A 239 -4.98 -11.38 7.15
CA THR A 239 -3.90 -10.37 7.22
C THR A 239 -3.53 -9.86 5.84
N ASP A 240 -3.31 -10.76 4.89
CA ASP A 240 -2.86 -10.40 3.54
C ASP A 240 -3.92 -9.60 2.80
N LEU A 241 -5.20 -9.95 2.99
CA LEU A 241 -6.32 -9.19 2.42
C LEU A 241 -6.42 -7.78 3.02
N LEU A 242 -6.17 -7.62 4.33
CA LEU A 242 -6.08 -6.30 4.97
C LEU A 242 -4.90 -5.49 4.43
N MET A 243 -3.73 -6.10 4.31
CA MET A 243 -2.52 -5.46 3.78
C MET A 243 -2.66 -5.08 2.31
N GLN A 244 -3.36 -5.91 1.53
CA GLN A 244 -3.66 -5.64 0.13
C GLN A 244 -4.61 -4.46 -0.06
N GLY A 245 -5.37 -4.06 0.96
CA GLY A 245 -6.38 -3.01 0.81
C GLY A 245 -7.67 -3.48 0.15
N VAL A 246 -8.00 -4.77 0.27
CA VAL A 246 -9.29 -5.30 -0.20
C VAL A 246 -10.43 -4.59 0.54
N HIS A 247 -11.57 -4.44 -0.13
CA HIS A 247 -12.75 -3.80 0.45
C HIS A 247 -13.14 -4.47 1.78
N LEU A 248 -13.35 -3.67 2.83
CA LEU A 248 -13.49 -4.18 4.20
C LEU A 248 -14.68 -5.13 4.41
N ASP A 249 -15.72 -5.05 3.58
CA ASP A 249 -16.84 -6.02 3.62
C ASP A 249 -16.41 -7.43 3.18
N GLU A 250 -15.52 -7.54 2.19
CA GLU A 250 -14.99 -8.84 1.74
C GLU A 250 -14.03 -9.41 2.80
N VAL A 251 -13.16 -8.57 3.35
CA VAL A 251 -12.28 -8.96 4.46
C VAL A 251 -13.09 -9.41 5.68
N TRP A 252 -14.17 -8.69 6.00
CA TRP A 252 -15.08 -9.06 7.08
C TRP A 252 -15.69 -10.45 6.84
N TYR A 253 -16.21 -10.72 5.64
CA TYR A 253 -16.79 -12.01 5.28
C TYR A 253 -15.78 -13.16 5.40
N GLU A 254 -14.55 -12.97 4.89
CA GLU A 254 -13.49 -13.97 5.04
C GLU A 254 -13.09 -14.18 6.50
N SER A 255 -13.04 -13.11 7.31
CA SER A 255 -12.76 -13.23 8.75
C SER A 255 -13.83 -14.00 9.54
N GLN A 256 -15.09 -13.96 9.09
CA GLN A 256 -16.18 -14.74 9.69
C GLN A 256 -15.98 -16.24 9.40
N LYS A 257 -15.71 -16.61 8.14
CA LYS A 257 -15.40 -18.00 7.77
C LYS A 257 -14.20 -18.54 8.54
N ALA A 258 -13.13 -17.74 8.62
CA ALA A 258 -11.92 -18.10 9.35
C ALA A 258 -12.23 -18.37 10.84
N LEU A 259 -13.00 -17.48 11.49
CA LEU A 259 -13.35 -17.67 12.90
C LEU A 259 -14.22 -18.92 13.12
N ASP A 260 -15.21 -19.14 12.25
CA ASP A 260 -16.09 -20.30 12.34
C ASP A 260 -15.30 -21.61 12.16
N PHE A 261 -14.34 -21.64 11.24
CA PHE A 261 -13.45 -22.77 11.04
C PHE A 261 -12.57 -23.04 12.28
N VAL A 262 -11.86 -22.03 12.76
CA VAL A 262 -10.95 -22.15 13.91
C VAL A 262 -11.69 -22.57 15.18
N ARG A 263 -12.92 -22.07 15.39
CA ARG A 263 -13.79 -22.51 16.50
C ARG A 263 -14.21 -23.97 16.38
N LYS A 264 -14.54 -24.46 15.17
CA LYS A 264 -14.86 -25.87 14.94
C LYS A 264 -13.67 -26.79 15.25
N VAL A 265 -12.45 -26.34 14.93
CA VAL A 265 -11.19 -27.05 15.23
C VAL A 265 -10.77 -26.89 16.70
N LYS A 266 -11.45 -26.05 17.49
CA LYS A 266 -11.15 -25.74 18.90
C LYS A 266 -9.75 -25.13 19.13
N ALA A 267 -9.19 -24.46 18.13
CA ALA A 267 -7.92 -23.76 18.26
C ALA A 267 -8.13 -22.36 18.91
N ARG A 268 -8.20 -22.34 20.25
CA ARG A 268 -8.55 -21.14 21.03
C ARG A 268 -7.67 -19.93 20.72
N ASP A 269 -6.35 -20.13 20.68
CA ASP A 269 -5.39 -19.03 20.51
C ASP A 269 -5.54 -18.37 19.13
N GLN A 270 -5.72 -19.19 18.09
CA GLN A 270 -5.98 -18.72 16.73
C GLN A 270 -7.30 -17.95 16.62
N ALA A 271 -8.30 -18.30 17.44
CA ALA A 271 -9.58 -17.58 17.46
C ALA A 271 -9.39 -16.16 18.00
N SER A 272 -8.57 -15.99 19.05
CA SER A 272 -8.28 -14.67 19.63
C SER A 272 -7.65 -13.72 18.62
N VAL A 273 -6.69 -14.18 17.80
CA VAL A 273 -6.06 -13.34 16.77
C VAL A 273 -7.08 -12.89 15.71
N ILE A 274 -7.98 -13.79 15.28
CA ILE A 274 -9.02 -13.42 14.30
C ILE A 274 -10.02 -12.43 14.93
N VAL A 275 -10.35 -12.58 16.21
CA VAL A 275 -11.19 -11.62 16.94
C VAL A 275 -10.54 -10.22 16.95
N SER A 276 -9.24 -10.12 17.23
CA SER A 276 -8.50 -8.84 17.17
C SER A 276 -8.62 -8.15 15.81
N ARG A 277 -8.42 -8.89 14.71
CA ARG A 277 -8.59 -8.35 13.34
C ARG A 277 -10.02 -7.91 13.07
N ARG A 278 -11.00 -8.67 13.57
CA ARG A 278 -12.42 -8.31 13.45
C ARG A 278 -12.75 -7.03 14.20
N ARG A 279 -12.18 -6.80 15.39
CA ARG A 279 -12.34 -5.53 16.11
C ARG A 279 -11.79 -4.36 15.31
N PHE A 280 -10.61 -4.53 14.71
CA PHE A 280 -10.01 -3.53 13.83
C PHE A 280 -10.91 -3.23 12.61
N ILE A 281 -11.44 -4.25 11.94
CA ILE A 281 -12.36 -4.08 10.79
C ILE A 281 -13.66 -3.36 11.21
N LEU A 282 -14.25 -3.74 12.35
CA LEU A 282 -15.46 -3.09 12.86
C LEU A 282 -15.21 -1.62 13.20
N ASN A 283 -14.04 -1.31 13.78
CA ASN A 283 -13.63 0.06 14.08
C ASN A 283 -13.52 0.91 12.80
N LEU A 284 -12.84 0.40 11.77
CA LEU A 284 -12.74 1.08 10.47
C LEU A 284 -14.09 1.28 9.78
N ARG A 285 -15.04 0.36 9.99
CA ARG A 285 -16.44 0.48 9.51
C ARG A 285 -17.32 1.38 10.41
N GLY A 286 -16.80 1.80 11.57
CA GLY A 286 -17.48 2.63 12.56
C GLY A 286 -18.64 1.89 13.25
N GLN A 287 -18.45 0.60 13.50
CA GLN A 287 -19.38 -0.28 14.22
C GLN A 287 -18.93 -0.53 15.66
N THR A 288 -17.92 0.21 16.14
CA THR A 288 -17.50 0.30 17.54
C THR A 288 -18.16 1.49 18.24
N SER A 289 -18.09 1.55 19.56
CA SER A 289 -18.67 2.65 20.36
C SER A 289 -18.07 4.02 20.00
N ALA A 290 -16.78 4.05 19.69
CA ALA A 290 -16.05 5.22 19.20
C ALA A 290 -14.96 4.78 18.22
N PHE A 291 -14.52 5.69 17.34
CA PHE A 291 -13.42 5.40 16.42
C PHE A 291 -12.06 5.28 17.14
N SER A 292 -11.94 5.87 18.33
CA SER A 292 -10.79 5.72 19.24
C SER A 292 -10.89 4.50 20.16
N SER A 293 -11.81 3.56 19.92
CA SER A 293 -11.98 2.35 20.75
C SER A 293 -12.37 1.12 19.92
N PHE A 294 -11.94 -0.05 20.38
CA PHE A 294 -12.38 -1.35 19.92
C PHE A 294 -13.59 -1.88 20.70
N SER A 295 -14.08 -1.20 21.74
CA SER A 295 -15.25 -1.65 22.50
C SER A 295 -16.56 -1.46 21.73
N ASP A 296 -17.56 -2.28 22.04
CA ASP A 296 -18.97 -2.11 21.67
C ASP A 296 -19.89 -2.75 22.73
N ALA A 297 -21.18 -2.91 22.42
CA ALA A 297 -22.14 -3.49 23.37
C ALA A 297 -21.87 -4.97 23.76
N LEU A 298 -21.09 -5.70 22.96
CA LEU A 298 -20.81 -7.14 23.13
C LEU A 298 -19.33 -7.44 23.37
N PHE A 299 -18.45 -6.44 23.30
CA PHE A 299 -17.01 -6.60 23.42
C PHE A 299 -16.40 -5.44 24.21
N ASP A 300 -15.59 -5.78 25.21
CA ASP A 300 -14.84 -4.82 26.01
C ASP A 300 -13.33 -4.93 25.74
N GLU A 301 -12.73 -3.83 25.27
CA GLU A 301 -11.31 -3.73 24.91
C GLU A 301 -10.39 -4.01 26.12
N GLU A 302 -10.67 -3.40 27.27
CA GLU A 302 -9.82 -3.53 28.47
C GLU A 302 -9.84 -4.95 29.03
N THR A 303 -11.02 -5.58 29.09
CA THR A 303 -11.16 -6.99 29.51
C THR A 303 -10.42 -7.93 28.55
N PHE A 304 -10.49 -7.68 27.24
CA PHE A 304 -9.76 -8.48 26.26
C PHE A 304 -8.24 -8.32 26.42
N GLU A 305 -7.76 -7.09 26.64
CA GLU A 305 -6.34 -6.82 26.90
C GLU A 305 -5.83 -7.49 28.18
N ALA A 306 -6.64 -7.50 29.24
CA ALA A 306 -6.30 -8.23 30.47
C ALA A 306 -6.23 -9.75 30.24
N GLN A 307 -7.08 -10.32 29.39
CA GLN A 307 -6.99 -11.74 29.03
C GLN A 307 -5.75 -12.07 28.20
N LEU A 308 -5.27 -11.11 27.41
CA LEU A 308 -4.03 -11.27 26.65
C LEU A 308 -2.77 -11.26 27.54
N THR A 309 -2.83 -10.81 28.79
CA THR A 309 -1.65 -10.77 29.69
C THR A 309 -1.51 -11.99 30.59
N GLU A 310 -2.56 -12.81 30.74
CA GLU A 310 -2.56 -13.93 31.70
C GLU A 310 -1.79 -15.18 31.21
N GLU A 311 -1.83 -15.55 29.92
CA GLU A 311 -1.01 -16.64 29.33
C GLU A 311 -0.75 -16.48 27.80
N PRO A 312 -0.01 -15.47 27.31
CA PRO A 312 0.06 -15.24 25.88
C PRO A 312 1.18 -15.96 25.11
N ILE A 313 0.82 -16.42 23.90
CA ILE A 313 1.75 -16.51 22.78
C ILE A 313 2.19 -15.08 22.42
N ALA A 314 3.45 -14.73 22.69
CA ALA A 314 3.98 -13.37 22.54
C ALA A 314 3.70 -12.73 21.17
N THR A 315 3.81 -13.52 20.10
CA THR A 315 3.55 -13.09 18.72
C THR A 315 2.11 -12.60 18.53
N MET A 316 1.12 -13.26 19.15
CA MET A 316 -0.29 -12.88 19.01
C MET A 316 -0.59 -11.55 19.68
N VAL A 317 0.00 -11.31 20.85
CA VAL A 317 -0.13 -10.04 21.58
C VAL A 317 0.57 -8.93 20.81
N CYS A 318 1.73 -9.20 20.21
CA CYS A 318 2.41 -8.25 19.32
C CYS A 318 1.49 -7.82 18.17
N PHE A 319 0.85 -8.77 17.47
CA PHE A 319 -0.08 -8.45 16.37
C PHE A 319 -1.28 -7.60 16.82
N TYR A 320 -1.82 -7.86 18.00
CA TYR A 320 -2.88 -7.03 18.56
C TYR A 320 -2.43 -5.57 18.74
N TRP A 321 -1.26 -5.36 19.36
CA TRP A 321 -0.74 -4.01 19.58
C TRP A 321 -0.38 -3.28 18.28
N ILE A 322 0.05 -4.00 17.24
CA ILE A 322 0.27 -3.41 15.90
C ILE A 322 -1.04 -2.92 15.29
N LEU A 323 -2.14 -3.69 15.39
CA LEU A 323 -3.47 -3.25 14.93
C LEU A 323 -3.98 -2.07 15.75
N LYS A 324 -3.74 -2.05 17.06
CA LYS A 324 -4.11 -0.94 17.94
C LYS A 324 -3.32 0.32 17.60
N LEU A 325 -2.01 0.21 17.36
CA LEU A 325 -1.15 1.30 16.85
C LEU A 325 -1.75 1.90 15.57
N GLN A 326 -2.05 1.05 14.59
CA GLN A 326 -2.66 1.48 13.33
C GLN A 326 -4.00 2.21 13.56
N ALA A 327 -4.91 1.64 14.35
CA ALA A 327 -6.20 2.24 14.64
C ALA A 327 -6.08 3.59 15.36
N ARG A 328 -5.17 3.70 16.34
CA ARG A 328 -4.95 4.94 17.10
C ARG A 328 -4.33 6.03 16.23
N PHE A 329 -3.34 5.69 15.39
CA PHE A 329 -2.81 6.61 14.39
C PHE A 329 -3.91 7.12 13.47
N MET A 330 -4.72 6.22 12.90
CA MET A 330 -5.83 6.60 12.03
C MET A 330 -6.87 7.43 12.78
N SER A 331 -7.10 7.22 14.07
CA SER A 331 -8.03 8.05 14.84
C SER A 331 -7.52 9.47 15.13
N GLY A 332 -6.24 9.75 14.89
CA GLY A 332 -5.59 11.01 15.26
C GLY A 332 -5.12 11.07 16.71
N ASP A 333 -5.32 10.00 17.50
CA ASP A 333 -4.81 9.88 18.86
C ASP A 333 -3.36 9.36 18.85
N TYR A 334 -2.43 10.27 18.52
CA TYR A 334 -1.02 9.92 18.39
C TYR A 334 -0.37 9.52 19.71
N ASN A 335 -0.89 9.99 20.86
CA ASN A 335 -0.38 9.59 22.17
C ASN A 335 -0.73 8.13 22.48
N ALA A 336 -1.98 7.72 22.26
CA ALA A 336 -2.38 6.33 22.40
C ALA A 336 -1.68 5.44 21.35
N ALA A 337 -1.40 5.95 20.16
CA ALA A 337 -0.61 5.26 19.15
C ALA A 337 0.84 5.00 19.62
N LEU A 338 1.51 5.98 20.22
CA LEU A 338 2.85 5.80 20.79
C LEU A 338 2.87 4.75 21.91
N GLN A 339 1.86 4.75 22.79
CA GLN A 339 1.73 3.72 23.85
C GLN A 339 1.56 2.32 23.25
N ALA A 340 0.68 2.17 22.25
CA ALA A 340 0.52 0.90 21.55
C ALA A 340 1.81 0.46 20.83
N ALA A 341 2.55 1.39 20.23
CA ALA A 341 3.86 1.12 19.64
C ALA A 341 4.90 0.64 20.68
N GLN A 342 4.89 1.18 21.90
CA GLN A 342 5.79 0.72 22.97
C GLN A 342 5.47 -0.72 23.40
N HIS A 343 4.18 -1.05 23.57
CA HIS A 343 3.76 -2.43 23.85
C HIS A 343 4.14 -3.40 22.73
N ALA A 344 3.93 -3.02 21.47
CA ALA A 344 4.35 -3.83 20.32
C ALA A 344 5.88 -4.01 20.26
N LYS A 345 6.65 -2.94 20.52
CA LYS A 345 8.13 -2.95 20.48
C LYS A 345 8.73 -3.99 21.43
N ALA A 346 8.18 -4.10 22.64
CA ALA A 346 8.64 -5.07 23.65
C ALA A 346 8.47 -6.53 23.21
N LEU A 347 7.59 -6.79 22.25
CA LEU A 347 7.24 -8.12 21.75
C LEU A 347 7.68 -8.34 20.29
N LEU A 348 8.27 -7.34 19.63
CA LEU A 348 8.56 -7.36 18.19
C LEU A 348 9.52 -8.50 17.79
N TRP A 349 10.40 -8.92 18.72
CA TRP A 349 11.30 -10.06 18.55
C TRP A 349 10.55 -11.37 18.20
N SER A 350 9.31 -11.51 18.66
CA SER A 350 8.47 -12.71 18.42
C SER A 350 7.73 -12.66 17.07
N ALA A 351 7.79 -11.52 16.38
CA ALA A 351 7.07 -11.26 15.12
C ALA A 351 8.02 -11.05 13.92
N GLU A 352 9.34 -11.18 14.10
CA GLU A 352 10.37 -10.78 13.12
C GLU A 352 10.16 -11.35 11.70
N ILE A 353 9.71 -12.60 11.59
CA ILE A 353 9.52 -13.28 10.29
C ILE A 353 8.20 -12.94 9.59
N PHE A 354 7.32 -12.18 10.25
CA PHE A 354 5.97 -11.91 9.78
C PHE A 354 5.85 -10.51 9.15
N VAL A 355 5.08 -10.42 8.07
CA VAL A 355 4.88 -9.18 7.30
C VAL A 355 4.19 -8.07 8.11
N GLN A 356 3.48 -8.41 9.18
CA GLN A 356 2.86 -7.47 10.12
C GLN A 356 3.87 -6.49 10.72
N THR A 357 5.15 -6.86 10.79
CA THR A 357 6.24 -5.96 11.22
C THR A 357 6.33 -4.73 10.33
N VAL A 358 6.01 -4.82 9.03
CA VAL A 358 5.96 -3.67 8.13
C VAL A 358 4.97 -2.62 8.64
N ASN A 359 3.79 -3.06 9.09
CA ASN A 359 2.79 -2.14 9.67
C ASN A 359 3.29 -1.50 10.96
N TYR A 360 4.04 -2.23 11.79
CA TYR A 360 4.67 -1.64 12.97
C TYR A 360 5.58 -0.48 12.59
N TYR A 361 6.59 -0.72 11.74
CA TYR A 361 7.57 0.30 11.36
C TYR A 361 6.91 1.48 10.64
N TYR A 362 5.96 1.20 9.74
CA TYR A 362 5.24 2.22 9.00
C TYR A 362 4.40 3.13 9.91
N TYR A 363 3.50 2.57 10.73
CA TYR A 363 2.63 3.38 11.58
C TYR A 363 3.37 4.00 12.76
N ALA A 364 4.41 3.35 13.30
CA ALA A 364 5.25 3.96 14.33
C ALA A 364 6.03 5.16 13.78
N ALA A 365 6.60 5.04 12.58
CA ALA A 365 7.28 6.15 11.91
C ALA A 365 6.35 7.34 11.67
N LEU A 366 5.16 7.11 11.09
CA LEU A 366 4.17 8.17 10.88
C LEU A 366 3.69 8.80 12.18
N THR A 367 3.52 8.00 13.25
CA THR A 367 3.13 8.50 14.57
C THR A 367 4.21 9.41 15.15
N ILE A 368 5.48 8.98 15.12
CA ILE A 368 6.63 9.79 15.57
C ILE A 368 6.71 11.10 14.78
N ALA A 369 6.50 11.04 13.47
CA ALA A 369 6.48 12.23 12.63
C ALA A 369 5.35 13.21 13.00
N ALA A 370 4.17 12.70 13.35
CA ALA A 370 3.01 13.51 13.71
C ALA A 370 3.18 14.24 15.06
N VAL A 371 3.78 13.61 16.07
CA VAL A 371 4.03 14.26 17.37
C VAL A 371 5.22 15.22 17.37
N HIS A 372 6.11 15.15 16.37
CA HIS A 372 7.32 15.97 16.33
C HIS A 372 7.05 17.49 16.43
N GLU A 373 5.92 17.96 15.90
CA GLU A 373 5.51 19.38 15.97
C GLU A 373 5.12 19.84 17.38
N THR A 374 4.85 18.92 18.30
CA THR A 374 4.34 19.23 19.66
C THR A 374 5.43 19.30 20.74
N VAL A 375 6.67 18.90 20.40
CA VAL A 375 7.78 18.78 21.34
C VAL A 375 8.82 19.88 21.07
N GLY A 376 9.36 20.53 22.11
CA GLY A 376 10.35 21.61 21.96
C GLY A 376 11.68 21.14 21.34
N PRO A 377 12.49 22.06 20.74
CA PRO A 377 13.64 21.74 19.88
C PRO A 377 14.76 20.90 20.54
N GLU A 378 14.98 20.99 21.86
CA GLU A 378 15.98 20.18 22.55
C GLU A 378 15.57 18.70 22.74
N SER A 379 14.27 18.39 22.62
CA SER A 379 13.71 17.05 22.84
C SER A 379 13.30 16.37 21.52
N GLN A 380 13.67 16.94 20.38
CA GLN A 380 13.36 16.49 19.02
C GLN A 380 14.42 15.57 18.36
N ALA A 381 15.65 15.54 18.88
CA ALA A 381 16.77 14.81 18.24
C ALA A 381 16.63 13.28 18.31
N GLU A 382 16.28 12.72 19.47
CA GLU A 382 16.12 11.27 19.65
C GLU A 382 14.97 10.67 18.80
N PRO A 383 13.77 11.29 18.73
CA PRO A 383 12.70 10.80 17.86
C PRO A 383 13.07 10.78 16.36
N LEU A 384 13.84 11.76 15.88
CA LEU A 384 14.25 11.82 14.48
C LEU A 384 15.24 10.71 14.11
N GLU A 385 16.14 10.35 15.01
CA GLU A 385 17.09 9.26 14.78
C GLU A 385 16.37 7.91 14.71
N VAL A 386 15.41 7.66 15.60
CA VAL A 386 14.55 6.47 15.54
C VAL A 386 13.75 6.43 14.25
N LEU A 387 13.21 7.56 13.80
CA LEU A 387 12.49 7.67 12.54
C LEU A 387 13.37 7.31 11.34
N LYS A 388 14.65 7.74 11.33
CA LYS A 388 15.61 7.40 10.27
C LYS A 388 15.94 5.90 10.24
N GLN A 389 16.10 5.26 11.41
CA GLN A 389 16.28 3.81 11.50
C GLN A 389 15.07 3.04 10.94
N TYR A 390 13.85 3.50 11.23
CA TYR A 390 12.64 2.89 10.68
C TYR A 390 12.53 3.08 9.18
N LEU A 391 12.94 4.26 8.68
CA LEU A 391 12.99 4.55 7.26
C LEU A 391 13.98 3.64 6.51
N GLU A 392 15.16 3.36 7.08
CA GLU A 392 16.13 2.42 6.50
C GLU A 392 15.57 1.00 6.39
N ARG A 393 14.85 0.53 7.42
CA ARG A 393 14.18 -0.78 7.37
C ARG A 393 13.09 -0.84 6.30
N LEU A 394 12.29 0.21 6.16
CA LEU A 394 11.28 0.31 5.10
C LEU A 394 11.93 0.37 3.70
N ARG A 395 13.08 1.04 3.57
CA ARG A 395 13.85 1.11 2.32
C ARG A 395 14.31 -0.27 1.88
N GLU A 396 14.88 -1.05 2.79
CA GLU A 396 15.32 -2.42 2.51
C GLU A 396 14.20 -3.26 1.88
N TRP A 397 12.99 -3.18 2.44
CA TRP A 397 11.84 -3.89 1.88
C TRP A 397 11.34 -3.31 0.56
N ALA A 398 11.34 -1.98 0.42
CA ALA A 398 11.02 -1.32 -0.84
C ALA A 398 11.97 -1.70 -1.98
N ASP A 399 13.27 -1.87 -1.70
CA ASP A 399 14.27 -2.30 -2.67
C ASP A 399 14.04 -3.76 -3.12
N ASN A 400 13.54 -4.63 -2.23
CA ASN A 400 13.26 -6.04 -2.53
C ASN A 400 11.91 -6.27 -3.22
N CYS A 401 10.86 -5.51 -2.86
CA CYS A 401 9.55 -5.59 -3.50
C CYS A 401 8.88 -4.21 -3.62
N PRO A 402 9.27 -3.41 -4.63
CA PRO A 402 8.74 -2.06 -4.82
C PRO A 402 7.21 -2.02 -4.93
N ALA A 403 6.62 -2.99 -5.61
CA ALA A 403 5.17 -3.08 -5.83
C ALA A 403 4.34 -3.18 -4.53
N THR A 404 4.94 -3.64 -3.42
CA THR A 404 4.23 -3.83 -2.15
C THR A 404 4.64 -2.78 -1.10
N PHE A 405 5.87 -2.28 -1.13
CA PHE A 405 6.43 -1.48 -0.02
C PHE A 405 6.91 -0.07 -0.39
N LEU A 406 7.09 0.25 -1.69
CA LEU A 406 7.66 1.54 -2.09
C LEU A 406 6.78 2.73 -1.67
N ASP A 407 5.46 2.58 -1.74
CA ASP A 407 4.49 3.59 -1.29
C ASP A 407 4.73 4.01 0.18
N LYS A 408 5.01 3.04 1.06
CA LYS A 408 5.22 3.25 2.50
C LYS A 408 6.55 3.95 2.77
N TYR A 409 7.61 3.48 2.12
CA TYR A 409 8.94 4.10 2.19
C TYR A 409 8.90 5.56 1.72
N THR A 410 8.27 5.82 0.57
CA THR A 410 8.16 7.16 -0.01
C THR A 410 7.33 8.08 0.88
N LEU A 411 6.24 7.61 1.47
CA LEU A 411 5.43 8.43 2.37
C LEU A 411 6.16 8.80 3.67
N VAL A 412 6.88 7.85 4.29
CA VAL A 412 7.70 8.16 5.48
C VAL A 412 8.85 9.09 5.09
N SER A 413 9.43 8.94 3.89
CA SER A 413 10.43 9.88 3.37
C SER A 413 9.87 11.30 3.23
N ALA A 414 8.61 11.45 2.81
CA ALA A 414 7.93 12.74 2.72
C ALA A 414 7.80 13.40 4.10
N GLU A 415 7.42 12.63 5.12
CA GLU A 415 7.34 13.11 6.51
C GLU A 415 8.71 13.51 7.08
N VAL A 416 9.77 12.75 6.78
CA VAL A 416 11.14 13.13 7.16
C VAL A 416 11.54 14.43 6.47
N ALA A 417 11.30 14.56 5.16
CA ALA A 417 11.58 15.80 4.42
C ALA A 417 10.77 16.99 4.96
N ARG A 418 9.51 16.78 5.37
CA ARG A 418 8.69 17.80 6.03
C ARG A 418 9.35 18.30 7.31
N ILE A 419 9.77 17.37 8.18
CA ILE A 419 10.40 17.66 9.48
C ILE A 419 11.75 18.38 9.29
N GLU A 420 12.54 17.96 8.32
CA GLU A 420 13.84 18.57 7.99
C GLU A 420 13.72 19.92 7.27
N GLY A 421 12.51 20.39 6.97
CA GLY A 421 12.30 21.66 6.27
C GLY A 421 12.54 21.60 4.75
N ARG A 422 12.78 20.42 4.17
CA ARG A 422 12.98 20.19 2.73
C ARG A 422 11.62 20.16 2.00
N HIS A 423 10.99 21.33 1.89
CA HIS A 423 9.59 21.44 1.47
C HIS A 423 9.30 20.95 0.05
N LEU A 424 10.18 21.27 -0.92
CA LEU A 424 10.01 20.81 -2.31
C LEU A 424 10.11 19.29 -2.42
N ASP A 425 11.03 18.69 -1.67
CA ASP A 425 11.16 17.23 -1.60
C ASP A 425 9.91 16.60 -0.98
N ALA A 426 9.42 17.16 0.13
CA ALA A 426 8.20 16.67 0.78
C ALA A 426 7.00 16.71 -0.17
N MET A 427 6.79 17.82 -0.90
CA MET A 427 5.72 17.94 -1.90
C MET A 427 5.80 16.85 -2.98
N ARG A 428 6.99 16.67 -3.57
CA ARG A 428 7.22 15.65 -4.60
C ARG A 428 6.99 14.23 -4.06
N LEU A 429 7.48 13.95 -2.84
CA LEU A 429 7.38 12.63 -2.22
C LEU A 429 5.95 12.29 -1.81
N TYR A 430 5.13 13.25 -1.37
CA TYR A 430 3.71 12.99 -1.13
C TYR A 430 2.97 12.58 -2.42
N GLU A 431 3.18 13.32 -3.51
CA GLU A 431 2.60 12.98 -4.82
C GLU A 431 3.06 11.61 -5.32
N GLU A 432 4.36 11.33 -5.19
CA GLU A 432 4.94 10.05 -5.57
C GLU A 432 4.32 8.90 -4.75
N ALA A 433 4.20 9.06 -3.43
CA ALA A 433 3.55 8.07 -2.56
C ALA A 433 2.08 7.82 -2.92
N ILE A 434 1.32 8.88 -3.23
CA ILE A 434 -0.08 8.78 -3.67
C ILE A 434 -0.16 8.02 -5.00
N GLY A 435 0.70 8.37 -5.97
CA GLY A 435 0.76 7.71 -7.28
C GLY A 435 1.08 6.22 -7.16
N LEU A 436 2.10 5.86 -6.38
CA LEU A 436 2.51 4.48 -6.12
C LEU A 436 1.42 3.65 -5.44
N ALA A 437 0.75 4.22 -4.42
CA ALA A 437 -0.36 3.56 -3.74
C ALA A 437 -1.55 3.34 -4.69
N ARG A 438 -1.85 4.31 -5.57
CA ARG A 438 -2.90 4.20 -6.58
C ARG A 438 -2.60 3.14 -7.63
N GLU A 439 -1.39 3.14 -8.17
CA GLU A 439 -0.93 2.17 -9.17
C GLU A 439 -1.06 0.72 -8.67
N ASN A 440 -0.66 0.48 -7.42
CA ASN A 440 -0.72 -0.84 -6.79
C ASN A 440 -2.05 -1.13 -6.07
N ARG A 441 -3.00 -0.18 -6.10
CA ARG A 441 -4.37 -0.26 -5.56
C ARG A 441 -4.48 -0.36 -4.03
N PHE A 442 -3.53 0.21 -3.29
CA PHE A 442 -3.59 0.33 -1.84
C PHE A 442 -4.43 1.55 -1.41
N ALA A 443 -5.76 1.42 -1.50
CA ALA A 443 -6.69 2.53 -1.20
C ALA A 443 -6.48 3.15 0.20
N GLN A 444 -6.15 2.32 1.19
CA GLN A 444 -5.82 2.74 2.55
C GLN A 444 -4.57 3.63 2.60
N ASN A 445 -3.50 3.27 1.88
CA ASN A 445 -2.26 4.04 1.89
C ASN A 445 -2.38 5.29 1.01
N GLU A 446 -3.13 5.20 -0.11
CA GLU A 446 -3.52 6.36 -0.92
C GLU A 446 -4.26 7.38 -0.03
N GLY A 447 -5.23 6.92 0.77
CA GLY A 447 -5.99 7.76 1.70
C GLY A 447 -5.12 8.43 2.76
N ILE A 448 -4.22 7.68 3.40
CA ILE A 448 -3.29 8.20 4.42
C ILE A 448 -2.31 9.22 3.82
N ALA A 449 -1.77 8.94 2.63
CA ALA A 449 -0.84 9.83 1.95
C ALA A 449 -1.50 11.16 1.57
N ASN A 450 -2.73 11.12 1.04
CA ASN A 450 -3.53 12.32 0.78
C ASN A 450 -3.78 13.12 2.07
N GLU A 451 -4.10 12.46 3.19
CA GLU A 451 -4.35 13.15 4.45
C GLU A 451 -3.10 13.82 5.05
N LEU A 452 -1.95 13.18 4.93
CA LEU A 452 -0.66 13.75 5.34
C LEU A 452 -0.27 14.93 4.44
N ALA A 453 -0.46 14.80 3.12
CA ALA A 453 -0.27 15.90 2.17
C ALA A 453 -1.20 17.08 2.51
N ALA A 454 -2.48 16.82 2.80
CA ALA A 454 -3.43 17.84 3.20
C ALA A 454 -2.95 18.63 4.43
N ARG A 455 -2.49 17.92 5.47
CA ARG A 455 -1.91 18.54 6.68
C ARG A 455 -0.68 19.38 6.34
N PHE A 456 0.22 18.87 5.51
CA PHE A 456 1.40 19.59 5.05
C PHE A 456 1.06 20.92 4.37
N TYR A 457 0.07 20.93 3.46
CA TYR A 457 -0.37 22.14 2.76
C TYR A 457 -1.17 23.08 3.67
N ALA A 458 -2.03 22.55 4.54
CA ALA A 458 -2.82 23.35 5.49
C ALA A 458 -1.92 24.11 6.47
N GLY A 459 -0.89 23.44 7.02
CA GLY A 459 0.11 24.05 7.91
C GLY A 459 0.91 25.19 7.25
N ARG A 460 0.88 25.29 5.92
CA ARG A 460 1.52 26.35 5.13
C ARG A 460 0.54 27.40 4.60
N GLY A 461 -0.74 27.32 4.98
CA GLY A 461 -1.78 28.26 4.56
C GLY A 461 -2.41 27.95 3.19
N PHE A 462 -2.07 26.85 2.53
CA PHE A 462 -2.63 26.47 1.23
C PHE A 462 -3.95 25.69 1.37
N GLN A 463 -4.96 26.30 1.97
CA GLN A 463 -6.22 25.63 2.35
C GLN A 463 -6.97 25.00 1.17
N LYS A 464 -6.99 25.62 -0.01
CA LYS A 464 -7.66 25.06 -1.20
C LYS A 464 -7.00 23.76 -1.66
N ILE A 465 -5.67 23.70 -1.60
CA ILE A 465 -4.91 22.51 -1.97
C ILE A 465 -5.14 21.42 -0.92
N ALA A 466 -5.07 21.78 0.37
CA ALA A 466 -5.34 20.86 1.47
C ALA A 466 -6.75 20.23 1.36
N HIS A 467 -7.77 21.03 1.04
CA HIS A 467 -9.14 20.54 0.85
C HIS A 467 -9.27 19.53 -0.30
N ALA A 468 -8.56 19.76 -1.41
CA ALA A 468 -8.55 18.81 -2.53
C ALA A 468 -8.00 17.44 -2.11
N TYR A 469 -6.88 17.42 -1.39
CA TYR A 469 -6.32 16.19 -0.82
C TYR A 469 -7.25 15.53 0.20
N LEU A 470 -7.92 16.30 1.07
CA LEU A 470 -8.89 15.73 2.02
C LEU A 470 -10.08 15.06 1.31
N ARG A 471 -10.57 15.66 0.21
CA ARG A 471 -11.64 15.07 -0.61
C ARG A 471 -11.19 13.75 -1.24
N ASP A 472 -9.98 13.72 -1.79
CA ASP A 472 -9.43 12.51 -2.40
C ASP A 472 -9.15 11.43 -1.35
N SER A 473 -8.67 11.81 -0.15
CA SER A 473 -8.53 10.92 1.00
C SER A 473 -9.87 10.29 1.41
N ARG A 474 -10.94 11.10 1.52
CA ARG A 474 -12.30 10.63 1.81
C ARG A 474 -12.77 9.63 0.75
N TYR A 475 -12.56 9.91 -0.53
CA TYR A 475 -12.92 9.00 -1.62
C TYR A 475 -12.17 7.66 -1.54
N CYS A 476 -10.89 7.68 -1.18
CA CYS A 476 -10.10 6.46 -0.97
C CYS A 476 -10.65 5.60 0.18
N TYR A 477 -11.01 6.21 1.31
CA TYR A 477 -11.60 5.48 2.43
C TYR A 477 -13.01 4.96 2.11
N LEU A 478 -13.80 5.68 1.31
CA LEU A 478 -15.07 5.19 0.77
C LEU A 478 -14.87 3.96 -0.12
N ARG A 479 -13.94 4.02 -1.08
CA ARG A 479 -13.56 2.89 -1.95
C ARG A 479 -13.05 1.69 -1.18
N TRP A 480 -12.41 1.90 -0.05
CA TRP A 480 -11.92 0.83 0.81
C TRP A 480 -13.02 0.22 1.70
N GLY A 481 -14.16 0.90 1.86
CA GLY A 481 -15.24 0.49 2.77
C GLY A 481 -15.02 0.91 4.23
N ALA A 482 -14.08 1.83 4.50
CA ALA A 482 -13.78 2.35 5.83
C ALA A 482 -14.76 3.46 6.25
N THR A 483 -16.05 3.11 6.33
CA THR A 483 -17.15 4.05 6.60
C THR A 483 -17.07 4.75 7.96
N GLY A 484 -16.38 4.16 8.94
CA GLY A 484 -16.08 4.79 10.22
C GLY A 484 -15.07 5.92 10.05
N ARG A 485 -14.02 5.68 9.26
CA ARG A 485 -13.01 6.69 8.96
C ARG A 485 -13.59 7.85 8.14
N VAL A 486 -14.46 7.54 7.18
CA VAL A 486 -15.18 8.57 6.39
C VAL A 486 -16.03 9.45 7.31
N ARG A 487 -16.82 8.85 8.21
CA ARG A 487 -17.62 9.62 9.18
C ARG A 487 -16.76 10.51 10.06
N GLN A 488 -15.63 9.99 10.55
CA GLN A 488 -14.71 10.78 11.34
C GLN A 488 -14.15 11.98 10.57
N LEU A 489 -13.77 11.79 9.29
CA LEU A 489 -13.33 12.90 8.44
C LEU A 489 -14.45 13.92 8.20
N ASP A 490 -15.67 13.46 7.96
CA ASP A 490 -16.84 14.33 7.76
C ASP A 490 -17.17 15.15 9.01
N GLU A 491 -16.95 14.59 10.20
CA GLU A 491 -17.09 15.29 11.48
C GLU A 491 -15.98 16.34 11.70
N LEU A 492 -14.73 16.02 11.33
CA LEU A 492 -13.59 16.93 11.43
C LEU A 492 -13.64 18.06 10.38
N TYR A 493 -14.17 17.76 9.19
CA TYR A 493 -14.23 18.68 8.05
C TYR A 493 -15.63 18.66 7.41
N PRO A 494 -16.62 19.35 8.01
CA PRO A 494 -18.02 19.33 7.53
C PRO A 494 -18.22 19.74 6.06
N GLN A 495 -17.32 20.58 5.54
CA GLN A 495 -17.33 21.06 4.16
C GLN A 495 -17.19 19.92 3.14
N LEU A 496 -16.55 18.80 3.51
CA LEU A 496 -16.43 17.62 2.63
C LEU A 496 -17.78 16.95 2.36
N ARG A 497 -18.75 17.11 3.27
CA ARG A 497 -20.09 16.52 3.16
C ARG A 497 -21.04 17.40 2.33
N GLU A 498 -20.90 18.72 2.43
CA GLU A 498 -21.76 19.68 1.73
C GLU A 498 -21.53 19.71 0.21
N GLU A 499 -20.37 19.22 -0.26
CA GLU A 499 -20.04 19.10 -1.68
C GLU A 499 -20.61 17.84 -2.36
N GLU A 500 -21.42 17.01 -1.66
CA GLU A 500 -22.18 15.94 -2.32
C GLU A 500 -23.18 16.55 -3.32
N PRO A 501 -23.11 16.20 -4.62
CA PRO A 501 -24.18 16.53 -5.53
C PRO A 501 -25.43 15.77 -5.07
N VAL A 502 -26.51 16.51 -4.81
CA VAL A 502 -27.88 15.97 -4.80
C VAL A 502 -28.02 15.03 -5.99
N PRO A 503 -28.54 13.80 -5.82
CA PRO A 503 -28.68 12.85 -6.92
C PRO A 503 -29.63 13.43 -7.97
N GLY A 504 -29.05 14.05 -8.99
CA GLY A 504 -29.68 14.26 -10.28
C GLY A 504 -29.91 12.91 -10.96
N PRO A 505 -30.65 12.88 -12.07
CA PRO A 505 -31.19 11.65 -12.71
C PRO A 505 -30.12 10.80 -13.43
N THR A 506 -28.98 10.53 -12.78
CA THR A 506 -27.87 9.69 -13.22
C THR A 506 -27.83 8.34 -12.50
N THR A 507 -28.58 8.13 -11.41
CA THR A 507 -28.64 6.85 -10.68
C THR A 507 -29.38 5.74 -11.42
N THR A 508 -30.02 6.02 -12.56
CA THR A 508 -30.58 4.99 -13.44
C THR A 508 -29.57 4.41 -14.43
N ILE A 509 -28.33 4.92 -14.45
CA ILE A 509 -27.28 4.49 -15.39
C ILE A 509 -26.54 3.25 -14.88
N GLU A 510 -26.32 3.08 -13.57
CA GLU A 510 -25.64 1.88 -13.05
C GLU A 510 -26.44 0.60 -13.31
N ALA A 511 -27.77 0.66 -13.22
CA ALA A 511 -28.64 -0.47 -13.53
C ALA A 511 -28.73 -0.81 -15.03
N ALA A 512 -28.33 0.09 -15.94
CA ALA A 512 -28.33 -0.14 -17.39
C ALA A 512 -26.95 -0.54 -17.94
N VAL A 513 -25.89 -0.48 -17.12
CA VAL A 513 -24.51 -0.80 -17.49
C VAL A 513 -24.18 -2.29 -17.31
N GLU A 514 -25.06 -3.09 -16.70
CA GLU A 514 -24.86 -4.52 -16.46
C GLU A 514 -24.73 -5.38 -17.74
N HIS A 515 -24.94 -4.83 -18.94
CA HIS A 515 -24.93 -5.59 -20.21
C HIS A 515 -23.94 -5.09 -21.27
N LEU A 516 -22.94 -4.26 -20.92
CA LEU A 516 -21.96 -3.77 -21.88
C LEU A 516 -20.52 -4.16 -21.52
N ASP A 517 -19.72 -4.34 -22.56
CA ASP A 517 -18.33 -4.80 -22.55
C ASP A 517 -17.42 -3.76 -21.83
N LEU A 518 -17.43 -3.83 -20.49
CA LEU A 518 -16.79 -2.92 -19.54
C LEU A 518 -15.28 -2.76 -19.79
N ALA A 519 -14.63 -3.79 -20.32
CA ALA A 519 -13.20 -3.77 -20.63
C ALA A 519 -12.84 -2.75 -21.72
N ASN A 520 -13.65 -2.66 -22.78
CA ASN A 520 -13.43 -1.70 -23.86
C ASN A 520 -13.70 -0.26 -23.40
N ILE A 521 -14.71 -0.06 -22.55
CA ILE A 521 -15.06 1.26 -22.01
C ILE A 521 -13.99 1.77 -21.03
N ILE A 522 -13.46 0.91 -20.16
CA ILE A 522 -12.35 1.25 -19.25
C ILE A 522 -11.09 1.60 -20.04
N LYS A 523 -10.75 0.81 -21.06
CA LYS A 523 -9.57 1.05 -21.90
C LYS A 523 -9.65 2.42 -22.60
N VAL A 524 -10.83 2.75 -23.10
CA VAL A 524 -11.14 4.04 -23.73
C VAL A 524 -11.05 5.21 -22.75
N SER A 525 -11.62 5.05 -21.55
CA SER A 525 -11.53 6.06 -20.49
C SER A 525 -10.09 6.27 -20.04
N GLN A 526 -9.33 5.19 -19.85
CA GLN A 526 -7.93 5.25 -19.43
C GLN A 526 -7.04 5.95 -20.45
N ALA A 527 -7.22 5.68 -21.74
CA ALA A 527 -6.42 6.30 -22.81
C ALA A 527 -6.56 7.83 -22.82
N VAL A 528 -7.73 8.38 -22.48
CA VAL A 528 -7.94 9.83 -22.38
C VAL A 528 -7.48 10.37 -21.02
N SER A 529 -7.57 9.59 -19.95
CA SER A 529 -7.11 10.02 -18.61
C SER A 529 -5.58 9.96 -18.44
N SER A 530 -4.86 9.17 -19.24
CA SER A 530 -3.41 9.01 -19.15
C SER A 530 -2.61 10.11 -19.88
N GLU A 531 -3.25 10.88 -20.76
CA GLU A 531 -2.58 11.89 -21.57
C GLU A 531 -2.50 13.24 -20.85
N ILE A 532 -1.28 13.61 -20.44
CA ILE A 532 -1.01 14.87 -19.73
C ILE A 532 -0.85 16.04 -20.72
N VAL A 533 -0.35 15.77 -21.92
CA VAL A 533 -0.10 16.77 -22.96
C VAL A 533 -1.39 17.11 -23.70
N LEU A 534 -1.82 18.38 -23.66
CA LEU A 534 -3.10 18.83 -24.22
C LEU A 534 -3.29 18.38 -25.68
N GLU A 535 -2.27 18.54 -26.53
CA GLU A 535 -2.37 18.21 -27.96
C GLU A 535 -2.64 16.72 -28.20
N LYS A 536 -1.95 15.85 -27.47
CA LYS A 536 -2.13 14.39 -27.54
C LYS A 536 -3.45 13.93 -26.95
N LEU A 537 -3.87 14.58 -25.86
CA LEU A 537 -5.16 14.37 -25.23
C LEU A 537 -6.30 14.67 -26.22
N ILE A 538 -6.24 15.82 -26.90
CA ILE A 538 -7.25 16.23 -27.88
C ILE A 538 -7.27 15.26 -29.07
N ASP A 539 -6.11 14.85 -29.59
CA ASP A 539 -6.04 13.87 -30.68
C ASP A 539 -6.70 12.53 -30.27
N THR A 540 -6.33 12.00 -29.09
CA THR A 540 -6.85 10.75 -28.56
C THR A 540 -8.35 10.81 -28.32
N LEU A 541 -8.83 11.88 -27.69
CA LEU A 541 -10.25 12.13 -27.44
C LEU A 541 -11.05 12.15 -28.74
N MET A 542 -10.58 12.92 -29.73
CA MET A 542 -11.30 13.12 -30.97
C MET A 542 -11.36 11.84 -31.82
N ARG A 543 -10.27 11.07 -31.91
CA ARG A 543 -10.28 9.76 -32.57
C ARG A 543 -11.27 8.80 -31.93
N THR A 544 -11.15 8.68 -30.62
CA THR A 544 -12.00 7.80 -29.81
C THR A 544 -13.49 8.16 -29.95
N ALA A 545 -13.82 9.47 -29.90
CA ALA A 545 -15.19 9.93 -30.06
C ALA A 545 -15.76 9.59 -31.44
N ILE A 546 -14.98 9.80 -32.52
CA ILE A 546 -15.40 9.47 -33.89
C ILE A 546 -15.61 7.96 -34.06
N GLU A 547 -14.66 7.13 -33.61
CA GLU A 547 -14.70 5.67 -33.72
C GLU A 547 -15.91 5.08 -33.00
N HIS A 548 -16.11 5.46 -31.74
CA HIS A 548 -17.19 4.90 -30.93
C HIS A 548 -18.57 5.47 -31.27
N ALA A 549 -18.64 6.71 -31.76
CA ALA A 549 -19.90 7.29 -32.20
C ALA A 549 -20.32 6.78 -33.58
N GLY A 550 -19.37 6.41 -34.44
CA GLY A 550 -19.61 6.20 -35.87
C GLY A 550 -19.91 7.52 -36.60
N ALA A 551 -19.35 8.62 -36.11
CA ALA A 551 -19.51 9.95 -36.71
C ALA A 551 -18.57 10.12 -37.91
N GLN A 552 -18.92 11.00 -38.85
CA GLN A 552 -18.06 11.34 -39.98
C GLN A 552 -17.25 12.61 -39.74
N ARG A 553 -17.77 13.48 -38.87
CA ARG A 553 -17.12 14.73 -38.49
C ARG A 553 -17.41 15.01 -37.02
N GLY A 554 -16.41 15.58 -36.34
CA GLY A 554 -16.49 15.97 -34.95
C GLY A 554 -15.72 17.25 -34.69
N LEU A 555 -16.22 18.08 -33.79
CA LEU A 555 -15.63 19.35 -33.40
C LEU A 555 -15.53 19.42 -31.88
N LEU A 556 -14.36 19.83 -31.38
CA LEU A 556 -14.14 20.20 -30.00
C LEU A 556 -14.14 21.72 -29.90
N ILE A 557 -15.14 22.27 -29.20
CA ILE A 557 -15.32 23.72 -29.04
C ILE A 557 -15.05 24.07 -27.59
N LEU A 558 -14.10 24.97 -27.35
CA LEU A 558 -13.72 25.40 -26.01
C LEU A 558 -14.03 26.89 -25.83
N PRO A 559 -14.55 27.31 -24.67
CA PRO A 559 -14.80 28.72 -24.38
C PRO A 559 -13.47 29.44 -24.08
N GLN A 560 -13.26 30.61 -24.69
CA GLN A 560 -12.13 31.50 -24.38
C GLN A 560 -12.66 32.92 -24.13
N GLY A 561 -12.99 33.22 -22.88
CA GLY A 561 -13.64 34.47 -22.51
C GLY A 561 -15.07 34.55 -23.06
N VAL A 562 -15.35 35.53 -23.93
CA VAL A 562 -16.67 35.72 -24.57
C VAL A 562 -16.74 35.02 -25.94
N GLU A 563 -15.60 34.61 -26.50
CA GLU A 563 -15.50 34.04 -27.84
C GLU A 563 -15.37 32.50 -27.80
N GLN A 564 -15.85 31.86 -28.86
CA GLN A 564 -15.83 30.40 -29.01
C GLN A 564 -14.72 30.01 -30.00
N ARG A 565 -13.85 29.10 -29.57
CA ARG A 565 -12.75 28.59 -30.39
C ARG A 565 -12.96 27.12 -30.71
N VAL A 566 -12.84 26.77 -31.99
CA VAL A 566 -12.72 25.36 -32.39
C VAL A 566 -11.29 24.95 -32.11
N GLU A 567 -11.09 24.12 -31.10
CA GLU A 567 -9.76 23.65 -30.69
C GLU A 567 -9.28 22.49 -31.58
N ALA A 568 -10.23 21.67 -32.04
CA ALA A 568 -9.93 20.57 -32.95
C ALA A 568 -11.11 20.17 -33.81
N GLU A 569 -10.77 19.67 -35.00
CA GLU A 569 -11.69 19.08 -35.96
C GLU A 569 -11.20 17.67 -36.32
N ALA A 570 -12.08 16.70 -36.22
CA ALA A 570 -11.84 15.34 -36.69
C ALA A 570 -12.78 15.00 -37.83
N THR A 571 -12.23 14.42 -38.90
CA THR A 571 -12.99 13.97 -40.06
C THR A 571 -12.59 12.56 -40.46
N THR A 572 -13.56 11.78 -40.91
CA THR A 572 -13.39 10.42 -41.40
C THR A 572 -13.29 10.44 -42.92
N SER A 573 -12.14 10.06 -43.48
CA SER A 573 -11.91 9.98 -44.93
C SER A 573 -11.46 8.57 -45.29
N GLY A 574 -12.41 7.71 -45.68
CA GLY A 574 -12.18 6.26 -45.81
C GLY A 574 -12.06 5.59 -44.43
N ASP A 575 -11.13 4.65 -44.27
CA ASP A 575 -10.86 3.96 -42.98
C ASP A 575 -9.90 4.73 -42.04
N LYS A 576 -9.56 5.99 -42.37
CA LYS A 576 -8.64 6.80 -41.57
C LYS A 576 -9.32 8.02 -40.98
N ILE A 577 -9.05 8.25 -39.69
CA ILE A 577 -9.47 9.44 -38.97
C ILE A 577 -8.33 10.46 -38.98
N ILE A 578 -8.64 11.67 -39.45
CA ILE A 578 -7.71 12.78 -39.49
C ILE A 578 -8.17 13.81 -38.46
N VAL A 579 -7.38 14.00 -37.40
CA VAL A 579 -7.57 15.08 -36.43
C VAL A 579 -6.67 16.25 -36.81
N ARG A 580 -7.23 17.45 -36.85
CA ARG A 580 -6.52 18.70 -37.06
C ARG A 580 -6.77 19.60 -35.87
N LEU A 581 -5.71 19.95 -35.15
CA LEU A 581 -5.75 21.03 -34.18
C LEU A 581 -5.97 22.34 -34.94
N ARG A 582 -6.92 23.14 -34.48
CA ARG A 582 -7.24 24.45 -35.08
C ARG A 582 -7.10 25.50 -33.99
N GLU A 583 -6.47 26.61 -34.34
CA GLU A 583 -6.46 27.82 -33.51
C GLU A 583 -7.22 28.93 -34.24
N ALA A 584 -8.48 28.66 -34.56
CA ALA A 584 -9.33 29.58 -35.32
C ALA A 584 -10.64 29.83 -34.58
N PHE A 585 -11.13 31.07 -34.62
CA PHE A 585 -12.45 31.43 -34.13
C PHE A 585 -13.53 30.72 -34.96
N VAL A 586 -14.61 30.30 -34.30
CA VAL A 586 -15.77 29.71 -34.98
C VAL A 586 -16.34 30.75 -35.97
N ALA A 587 -16.24 30.50 -37.27
CA ALA A 587 -17.00 31.27 -38.25
C ALA A 587 -18.47 30.80 -38.28
N GLU A 588 -19.42 31.68 -38.65
CA GLU A 588 -20.88 31.46 -38.75
C GLU A 588 -21.32 30.24 -39.61
N ALA A 589 -20.39 29.45 -40.16
CA ALA A 589 -20.62 28.35 -41.09
C ALA A 589 -19.97 27.01 -40.70
N GLU A 590 -19.39 26.85 -39.50
CA GLU A 590 -18.62 25.64 -39.15
C GLU A 590 -19.39 24.59 -38.32
N ALA A 591 -20.41 25.00 -37.57
CA ALA A 591 -21.33 24.15 -36.81
C ALA A 591 -22.70 24.83 -36.65
N PRO A 592 -23.79 24.10 -36.32
CA PRO A 592 -25.08 24.71 -36.01
C PRO A 592 -25.00 25.50 -34.70
N GLU A 593 -24.89 26.83 -34.79
CA GLU A 593 -24.81 27.73 -33.64
C GLU A 593 -25.99 27.56 -32.68
N SER A 594 -27.19 27.33 -33.22
CA SER A 594 -28.39 27.15 -32.40
C SER A 594 -28.29 25.94 -31.46
N ILE A 595 -27.63 24.87 -31.89
CA ILE A 595 -27.43 23.65 -31.09
C ILE A 595 -26.29 23.88 -30.08
N VAL A 596 -25.15 24.42 -30.54
CA VAL A 596 -23.98 24.65 -29.66
C VAL A 596 -24.37 25.62 -28.53
N HIS A 597 -25.00 26.75 -28.85
CA HIS A 597 -25.46 27.71 -27.84
C HIS A 597 -26.50 27.13 -26.89
N TYR A 598 -27.40 26.29 -27.38
CA TYR A 598 -28.36 25.61 -26.53
C TYR A 598 -27.66 24.70 -25.51
N VAL A 599 -26.71 23.87 -25.96
CA VAL A 599 -25.96 22.96 -25.09
C VAL A 599 -25.09 23.73 -24.11
N MET A 600 -24.41 24.79 -24.54
CA MET A 600 -23.59 25.62 -23.65
C MET A 600 -24.43 26.29 -22.56
N ARG A 601 -25.61 26.83 -22.92
CA ARG A 601 -26.48 27.54 -21.97
C ARG A 601 -27.24 26.62 -21.02
N THR A 602 -27.73 25.49 -21.53
CA THR A 602 -28.58 24.58 -20.76
C THR A 602 -27.80 23.45 -20.11
N GLN A 603 -26.56 23.21 -20.54
CA GLN A 603 -25.74 22.07 -20.16
C GLN A 603 -26.42 20.72 -20.40
N LYS A 604 -27.41 20.67 -21.31
CA LYS A 604 -28.13 19.44 -21.69
C LYS A 604 -27.69 18.99 -23.08
N SER A 605 -27.43 17.69 -23.24
CA SER A 605 -27.08 17.10 -24.53
C SER A 605 -28.23 17.21 -25.54
N VAL A 606 -27.91 17.52 -26.79
CA VAL A 606 -28.88 17.52 -27.90
C VAL A 606 -28.59 16.34 -28.82
N ILE A 607 -29.65 15.61 -29.18
CA ILE A 607 -29.59 14.44 -30.05
C ILE A 607 -30.66 14.60 -31.13
N LEU A 608 -30.24 14.61 -32.39
CA LEU A 608 -31.14 14.62 -33.55
C LEU A 608 -30.92 13.33 -34.33
N ASP A 609 -31.92 12.46 -34.27
CA ASP A 609 -31.95 11.20 -35.00
C ASP A 609 -31.98 11.41 -36.52
N ASP A 610 -32.77 12.38 -36.98
CA ASP A 610 -32.80 12.84 -38.36
C ASP A 610 -32.89 14.38 -38.40
N ALA A 611 -31.78 15.07 -38.63
CA ALA A 611 -31.77 16.54 -38.68
C ALA A 611 -32.41 17.12 -39.96
N SER A 612 -32.70 16.28 -40.96
CA SER A 612 -33.50 16.66 -42.14
C SER A 612 -35.01 16.66 -41.87
N ALA A 613 -35.46 15.98 -40.81
CA ALA A 613 -36.84 16.03 -40.35
C ALA A 613 -37.14 17.31 -39.55
N ARG A 614 -38.40 17.73 -39.50
CA ARG A 614 -38.81 18.95 -38.77
C ARG A 614 -38.51 18.81 -37.28
N ASN A 615 -37.64 19.67 -36.76
CA ASN A 615 -37.15 19.69 -35.39
C ASN A 615 -36.99 21.15 -34.89
N SER A 616 -36.71 21.31 -33.60
CA SER A 616 -36.59 22.64 -32.95
C SER A 616 -35.42 23.49 -33.48
N PHE A 617 -34.50 22.89 -34.24
CA PHE A 617 -33.29 23.53 -34.78
C PHE A 617 -33.30 23.59 -36.32
N SER A 618 -34.37 23.16 -37.00
CA SER A 618 -34.45 23.12 -38.48
C SER A 618 -34.34 24.50 -39.17
N ALA A 619 -34.51 25.59 -38.43
CA ALA A 619 -34.33 26.95 -38.94
C ALA A 619 -32.85 27.36 -39.09
N ASP A 620 -31.92 26.59 -38.51
CA ASP A 620 -30.48 26.87 -38.57
C ASP A 620 -29.96 26.81 -40.02
N ALA A 621 -29.11 27.76 -40.39
CA ALA A 621 -28.57 27.88 -41.75
C ALA A 621 -27.60 26.74 -42.08
N TYR A 622 -26.85 26.25 -41.09
CA TYR A 622 -25.88 25.17 -41.26
C TYR A 622 -26.59 23.84 -41.58
N ILE A 623 -27.62 23.48 -40.81
CA ILE A 623 -28.39 22.23 -41.01
C ILE A 623 -29.05 22.21 -42.40
N ARG A 624 -29.53 23.37 -42.87
CA ARG A 624 -30.13 23.51 -44.21
C ARG A 624 -29.13 23.36 -45.36
N ARG A 625 -27.87 23.73 -45.16
CA ARG A 625 -26.82 23.70 -46.20
C ARG A 625 -26.04 22.39 -46.22
N HIS A 626 -25.74 21.81 -45.07
CA HIS A 626 -24.81 20.67 -44.94
C HIS A 626 -25.50 19.30 -44.92
N HIS A 627 -26.85 19.26 -44.92
CA HIS A 627 -27.65 18.03 -44.98
C HIS A 627 -27.25 16.95 -43.94
N ALA A 628 -26.79 17.36 -42.76
CA ALA A 628 -26.49 16.43 -41.68
C ALA A 628 -27.73 15.55 -41.38
N ARG A 629 -27.52 14.24 -41.27
CA ARG A 629 -28.60 13.27 -41.04
C ARG A 629 -28.72 12.98 -39.56
N SER A 630 -27.63 12.74 -38.84
CA SER A 630 -27.64 12.62 -37.38
C SER A 630 -26.70 13.62 -36.73
N ILE A 631 -27.13 14.25 -35.64
CA ILE A 631 -26.33 15.20 -34.86
C ILE A 631 -26.37 14.80 -33.38
N LEU A 632 -25.21 14.79 -32.73
CA LEU A 632 -25.06 14.65 -31.29
C LEU A 632 -24.16 15.76 -30.77
N CYS A 633 -24.63 16.48 -29.76
CA CYS A 633 -23.87 17.54 -29.13
C CYS A 633 -23.86 17.33 -27.61
N LEU A 634 -22.66 17.18 -27.04
CA LEU A 634 -22.41 16.83 -25.64
C LEU A 634 -21.67 17.96 -24.93
N PRO A 635 -22.14 18.38 -23.74
CA PRO A 635 -21.38 19.30 -22.91
C PRO A 635 -20.25 18.56 -22.19
N LEU A 636 -19.07 19.16 -22.15
CA LEU A 636 -17.93 18.71 -21.35
C LEU A 636 -17.97 19.47 -20.03
N ILE A 637 -18.35 18.79 -18.95
CA ILE A 637 -18.59 19.42 -17.65
C ILE A 637 -17.68 18.78 -16.61
N ASN A 638 -16.97 19.60 -15.84
CA ASN A 638 -16.26 19.17 -14.65
C ASN A 638 -16.69 20.05 -13.48
N GLN A 639 -17.04 19.45 -12.32
CA GLN A 639 -17.50 20.17 -11.12
C GLN A 639 -18.56 21.26 -11.42
N ALA A 640 -19.59 20.92 -12.21
CA ALA A 640 -20.66 21.83 -12.69
C ALA A 640 -20.23 23.01 -13.58
N LYS A 641 -18.93 23.12 -13.91
CA LYS A 641 -18.38 24.10 -14.83
C LYS A 641 -18.30 23.53 -16.24
N LEU A 642 -18.78 24.30 -17.22
CA LEU A 642 -18.67 23.95 -18.63
C LEU A 642 -17.22 24.18 -19.10
N ILE A 643 -16.51 23.10 -19.40
CA ILE A 643 -15.15 23.11 -19.93
C ILE A 643 -15.14 23.30 -21.45
N GLY A 644 -16.18 22.79 -22.12
CA GLY A 644 -16.31 22.83 -23.57
C GLY A 644 -17.54 22.07 -24.10
N VAL A 645 -17.62 21.92 -25.41
CA VAL A 645 -18.66 21.18 -26.11
C VAL A 645 -18.03 20.26 -27.15
N LEU A 646 -18.47 19.01 -27.17
CA LEU A 646 -18.13 18.03 -28.19
C LEU A 646 -19.31 17.87 -29.15
N TYR A 647 -19.12 18.27 -30.40
CA TYR A 647 -20.10 18.17 -31.47
C TYR A 647 -19.73 17.02 -32.42
N LEU A 648 -20.72 16.20 -32.80
CA LEU A 648 -20.55 15.05 -33.70
C LEU A 648 -21.68 15.02 -34.72
N GLU A 649 -21.36 14.78 -35.99
CA GLU A 649 -22.34 14.66 -37.07
C GLU A 649 -22.06 13.47 -38.00
N ASN A 650 -23.13 12.96 -38.60
CA ASN A 650 -23.08 11.96 -39.68
C ASN A 650 -24.05 12.38 -40.78
N ASN A 651 -23.56 12.41 -42.03
CA ASN A 651 -24.31 12.92 -43.18
C ASN A 651 -24.91 11.79 -44.04
N LEU A 652 -24.56 10.53 -43.78
CA LEU A 652 -25.00 9.39 -44.57
C LEU A 652 -26.22 8.68 -43.97
N THR A 653 -26.25 8.51 -42.64
CA THR A 653 -27.22 7.61 -41.99
C THR A 653 -27.95 8.34 -40.85
N PRO A 654 -29.29 8.28 -40.78
CA PRO A 654 -30.04 8.71 -39.60
C PRO A 654 -29.92 7.68 -38.46
N ARG A 655 -30.17 8.09 -37.22
CA ARG A 655 -30.14 7.25 -35.99
C ARG A 655 -28.83 6.54 -35.72
N VAL A 656 -27.70 7.14 -36.09
CA VAL A 656 -26.35 6.57 -35.83
C VAL A 656 -26.02 6.54 -34.33
N PHE A 657 -26.52 7.51 -33.57
CA PHE A 657 -26.27 7.63 -32.14
C PHE A 657 -27.29 6.84 -31.33
N THR A 658 -27.06 5.54 -31.18
CA THR A 658 -27.91 4.67 -30.34
C THR A 658 -27.73 4.97 -28.85
N GLN A 659 -28.72 4.62 -28.02
CA GLN A 659 -28.68 4.75 -26.55
C GLN A 659 -27.36 4.23 -25.96
N THR A 660 -26.91 3.05 -26.43
CA THR A 660 -25.64 2.43 -26.05
C THR A 660 -24.43 3.30 -26.36
N ARG A 661 -24.33 3.83 -27.59
CA ARG A 661 -23.23 4.71 -28.00
C ARG A 661 -23.26 6.04 -27.25
N ILE A 662 -24.45 6.59 -27.02
CA ILE A 662 -24.63 7.82 -26.25
C ILE A 662 -24.11 7.64 -24.81
N ALA A 663 -24.37 6.50 -24.17
CA ALA A 663 -23.86 6.22 -22.82
C ALA A 663 -22.32 6.24 -22.79
N VAL A 664 -21.67 5.57 -23.74
CA VAL A 664 -20.20 5.57 -23.88
C VAL A 664 -19.65 6.97 -24.14
N LEU A 665 -20.27 7.73 -25.05
CA LEU A 665 -19.82 9.08 -25.38
C LEU A 665 -20.04 10.08 -24.24
N LYS A 666 -21.09 9.91 -23.43
CA LYS A 666 -21.29 10.71 -22.21
C LYS A 666 -20.20 10.43 -21.17
N LEU A 667 -19.80 9.17 -21.00
CA LEU A 667 -18.69 8.82 -20.11
C LEU A 667 -17.38 9.42 -20.63
N LEU A 668 -17.11 9.28 -21.92
CA LEU A 668 -15.94 9.87 -22.59
C LEU A 668 -15.92 11.39 -22.43
N ALA A 669 -17.08 12.06 -22.58
CA ALA A 669 -17.23 13.50 -22.40
C ALA A 669 -16.93 13.94 -20.95
N SER A 670 -17.35 13.16 -19.95
CA SER A 670 -17.03 13.44 -18.54
C SER A 670 -15.54 13.33 -18.26
N GLN A 671 -14.90 12.27 -18.76
CA GLN A 671 -13.47 12.04 -18.57
C GLN A 671 -12.62 13.05 -19.33
N ALA A 672 -13.02 13.38 -20.55
CA ALA A 672 -12.43 14.46 -21.34
C ALA A 672 -12.48 15.80 -20.62
N ALA A 673 -13.61 16.14 -19.96
CA ALA A 673 -13.73 17.39 -19.22
C ALA A 673 -12.72 17.48 -18.07
N ILE A 674 -12.52 16.37 -17.34
CA ILE A 674 -11.55 16.26 -16.26
C ILE A 674 -10.13 16.39 -16.81
N SER A 675 -9.76 15.59 -17.82
CA SER A 675 -8.41 15.62 -18.39
C SER A 675 -8.08 16.98 -19.01
N LEU A 676 -9.02 17.60 -19.73
CA LEU A 676 -8.81 18.92 -20.36
C LEU A 676 -8.62 20.02 -19.32
N GLU A 677 -9.32 19.95 -18.18
CA GLU A 677 -9.11 20.90 -17.08
C GLU A 677 -7.77 20.66 -16.39
N ASN A 678 -7.41 19.41 -16.14
CA ASN A 678 -6.11 19.05 -15.55
C ASN A 678 -4.95 19.51 -16.43
N SER A 679 -4.93 19.18 -17.73
CA SER A 679 -3.88 19.62 -18.67
C SER A 679 -3.79 21.15 -18.80
N ARG A 680 -4.91 21.87 -18.63
CA ARG A 680 -4.90 23.34 -18.57
C ARG A 680 -4.24 23.86 -17.29
N LEU A 681 -4.59 23.31 -16.13
CA LEU A 681 -3.98 23.67 -14.85
C LEU A 681 -2.47 23.37 -14.82
N TYR A 682 -2.05 22.25 -15.41
CA TYR A 682 -0.63 21.88 -15.54
C TYR A 682 0.14 22.87 -16.42
N ARG A 683 -0.39 23.24 -17.59
CA ARG A 683 0.26 24.24 -18.45
C ARG A 683 0.35 25.61 -17.76
N ASP A 684 -0.71 26.04 -17.06
CA ASP A 684 -0.69 27.29 -16.31
C ASP A 684 0.35 27.27 -15.17
N LEU A 685 0.58 26.10 -14.56
CA LEU A 685 1.60 25.87 -13.55
C LEU A 685 3.01 25.90 -14.16
N GLU A 686 3.25 25.17 -15.25
CA GLU A 686 4.53 25.17 -15.96
C GLU A 686 4.89 26.57 -16.48
N GLU A 687 3.92 27.32 -17.02
CA GLU A 687 4.16 28.70 -17.45
C GLU A 687 4.51 29.62 -16.28
N ARG A 688 3.86 29.48 -15.12
CA ARG A 688 4.19 30.26 -13.92
C ARG A 688 5.54 29.87 -13.35
N GLU A 689 5.85 28.58 -13.29
CA GLU A 689 7.13 28.05 -12.83
C GLU A 689 8.27 28.48 -13.76
N ALA A 690 8.09 28.39 -15.08
CA ALA A 690 9.05 28.87 -16.06
C ALA A 690 9.24 30.39 -15.99
N LYS A 691 8.20 31.16 -15.66
CA LYS A 691 8.29 32.63 -15.51
C LYS A 691 9.03 33.03 -14.24
N ILE A 692 8.80 32.31 -13.13
CA ILE A 692 9.52 32.50 -11.86
C ILE A 692 10.98 32.06 -12.01
N ARG A 693 11.22 30.90 -12.64
CA ARG A 693 12.55 30.35 -12.89
C ARG A 693 13.37 31.23 -13.83
N ARG A 694 12.78 31.79 -14.90
CA ARG A 694 13.44 32.78 -15.76
C ARG A 694 13.80 34.07 -15.03
N LEU A 695 13.01 34.52 -14.04
CA LEU A 695 13.34 35.71 -13.25
C LEU A 695 14.48 35.45 -12.26
N VAL A 696 14.56 34.23 -11.71
CA VAL A 696 15.63 33.79 -10.81
C VAL A 696 16.93 33.51 -11.58
N ASP A 697 16.85 32.87 -12.74
CA ASP A 697 18.00 32.49 -13.58
C ASP A 697 18.55 33.65 -14.43
N ALA A 698 17.78 34.74 -14.61
CA ALA A 698 18.23 35.89 -15.41
C ALA A 698 19.39 36.68 -14.75
N ASN A 699 19.78 36.37 -13.50
CA ASN A 699 20.87 37.02 -12.77
C ASN A 699 20.76 38.56 -12.67
N VAL A 700 19.56 39.13 -12.84
CA VAL A 700 19.34 40.60 -12.82
C VAL A 700 19.17 41.13 -11.39
N ILE A 701 18.66 40.32 -10.46
CA ILE A 701 18.36 40.73 -9.08
C ILE A 701 19.05 39.77 -8.11
N GLY A 702 19.74 40.32 -7.11
CA GLY A 702 20.38 39.55 -6.05
C GLY A 702 19.34 39.17 -5.02
N ILE A 703 19.18 37.87 -4.78
CA ILE A 703 18.23 37.33 -3.81
C ILE A 703 19.03 36.52 -2.79
N TYR A 704 18.76 36.78 -1.51
CA TYR A 704 19.27 35.98 -0.41
C TYR A 704 18.19 35.71 0.62
N ILE A 705 18.34 34.62 1.37
CA ILE A 705 17.50 34.22 2.50
C ILE A 705 18.38 34.26 3.74
N GLY A 706 18.01 35.06 4.75
CA GLY A 706 18.79 35.23 5.97
C GLY A 706 18.07 34.72 7.22
N SER A 707 18.83 34.32 8.24
CA SER A 707 18.33 34.01 9.58
C SER A 707 18.20 35.28 10.42
N VAL A 708 17.34 35.24 11.46
CA VAL A 708 17.21 36.35 12.43
C VAL A 708 18.48 36.58 13.26
N GLN A 709 19.42 35.63 13.23
CA GLN A 709 20.74 35.71 13.88
C GLN A 709 21.82 36.36 13.01
N GLY A 710 21.48 36.80 11.79
CA GLY A 710 22.42 37.50 10.90
C GLY A 710 23.06 36.63 9.82
N GLU A 711 22.84 35.32 9.81
CA GLU A 711 23.44 34.41 8.82
C GLU A 711 22.70 34.48 7.48
N ILE A 712 23.40 34.30 6.36
CA ILE A 712 22.77 34.07 5.06
C ILE A 712 22.72 32.57 4.80
N ILE A 713 21.51 32.02 4.67
CA ILE A 713 21.23 30.59 4.52
C ILE A 713 21.34 30.19 3.04
N GLU A 714 20.74 31.01 2.16
CA GLU A 714 20.79 30.81 0.72
C GLU A 714 20.98 32.14 0.00
N ALA A 715 21.65 32.11 -1.16
CA ALA A 715 21.73 33.25 -2.06
C ALA A 715 21.83 32.77 -3.51
N ASN A 716 21.38 33.59 -4.47
CA ASN A 716 21.65 33.34 -5.90
C ASN A 716 23.03 33.87 -6.31
N GLU A 717 23.54 33.44 -7.47
CA GLU A 717 24.87 33.86 -7.95
C GLU A 717 24.96 35.36 -8.19
N ALA A 718 23.87 36.00 -8.63
CA ALA A 718 23.81 37.45 -8.80
C ALA A 718 24.07 38.19 -7.48
N PHE A 719 23.47 37.75 -6.36
CA PHE A 719 23.72 38.34 -5.04
C PHE A 719 25.18 38.17 -4.63
N LEU A 720 25.71 36.95 -4.73
CA LEU A 720 27.10 36.64 -4.37
C LEU A 720 28.09 37.49 -5.18
N HIS A 721 27.85 37.65 -6.49
CA HIS A 721 28.64 38.52 -7.35
C HIS A 721 28.52 40.00 -6.96
N MET A 722 27.31 40.48 -6.62
CA MET A 722 27.10 41.87 -6.18
C MET A 722 27.84 42.21 -4.89
N VAL A 723 27.85 41.30 -3.92
CA VAL A 723 28.52 41.52 -2.63
C VAL A 723 29.99 41.08 -2.62
N GLY A 724 30.50 40.54 -3.74
CA GLY A 724 31.91 40.17 -3.91
C GLY A 724 32.32 38.88 -3.20
N TYR A 725 31.38 37.98 -2.92
CA TYR A 725 31.63 36.69 -2.25
C TYR A 725 31.45 35.51 -3.19
N SER A 726 32.13 34.40 -2.91
CA SER A 726 31.94 33.14 -3.63
C SER A 726 30.89 32.25 -2.97
N ARG A 727 30.41 31.23 -3.71
CA ARG A 727 29.57 30.18 -3.13
C ARG A 727 30.23 29.48 -1.94
N GLU A 728 31.55 29.32 -1.98
CA GLU A 728 32.33 28.66 -0.93
C GLU A 728 32.35 29.49 0.37
N ASP A 729 32.32 30.82 0.27
CA ASP A 729 32.23 31.72 1.43
C ASP A 729 30.87 31.64 2.11
N LEU A 730 29.79 31.48 1.32
CA LEU A 730 28.44 31.27 1.82
C LEU A 730 28.34 29.94 2.58
N VAL A 731 28.82 28.84 1.99
CA VAL A 731 28.83 27.50 2.63
C VAL A 731 29.69 27.50 3.89
N SER A 732 30.80 28.25 3.89
CA SER A 732 31.66 28.43 5.07
C SER A 732 31.08 29.37 6.14
N ARG A 733 29.85 29.89 5.96
CA ARG A 733 29.18 30.87 6.84
C ARG A 733 29.98 32.15 7.12
N ARG A 734 30.84 32.56 6.18
CA ARG A 734 31.64 33.79 6.31
C ARG A 734 30.89 35.05 5.87
N VAL A 735 29.69 34.89 5.30
CA VAL A 735 28.85 35.99 4.81
C VAL A 735 27.64 36.15 5.72
N ARG A 736 27.53 37.31 6.37
CA ARG A 736 26.41 37.65 7.27
C ARG A 736 25.75 38.92 6.78
N TRP A 737 24.42 38.95 6.75
CA TRP A 737 23.70 40.13 6.30
C TRP A 737 23.86 41.31 7.28
N THR A 738 24.12 41.03 8.57
CA THR A 738 24.43 42.07 9.58
C THR A 738 25.71 42.83 9.27
N ASP A 739 26.69 42.16 8.66
CA ASP A 739 27.99 42.72 8.33
C ASP A 739 27.89 43.52 7.02
N LEU A 740 26.97 43.12 6.14
CA LEU A 740 26.62 43.83 4.92
C LEU A 740 25.75 45.06 5.20
N THR A 741 24.93 45.09 6.25
CA THR A 741 24.09 46.24 6.57
C THR A 741 24.93 47.49 6.87
N PRO A 742 24.76 48.60 6.12
CA PRO A 742 25.44 49.87 6.41
C PRO A 742 25.09 50.39 7.81
N ALA A 743 26.01 51.12 8.44
CA ALA A 743 25.86 51.56 9.83
C ALA A 743 24.56 52.35 10.09
N GLU A 744 24.12 53.16 9.12
CA GLU A 744 22.92 53.99 9.18
C GLU A 744 21.61 53.18 9.22
N TRP A 745 21.64 51.92 8.77
CA TRP A 745 20.47 51.04 8.69
C TRP A 745 20.40 50.00 9.82
N ARG A 746 21.42 49.92 10.70
CA ARG A 746 21.47 48.92 11.77
C ARG A 746 20.35 49.10 12.79
N ASP A 747 20.08 50.33 13.21
CA ASP A 747 18.99 50.62 14.17
C ASP A 747 17.61 50.25 13.59
N ARG A 748 17.43 50.47 12.28
CA ARG A 748 16.19 50.09 11.58
C ARG A 748 16.05 48.58 11.45
N ASP A 749 17.15 47.86 11.19
CA ASP A 749 17.18 46.39 11.16
C ASP A 749 16.87 45.79 12.54
N GLU A 750 17.40 46.36 13.61
CA GLU A 750 17.09 45.91 14.97
C GLU A 750 15.61 46.11 15.32
N GLN A 751 15.02 47.24 14.88
CA GLN A 751 13.59 47.49 15.04
C GLN A 751 12.75 46.52 14.20
N ALA A 752 13.15 46.25 12.95
CA ALA A 752 12.51 45.29 12.05
C ALA A 752 12.56 43.86 12.60
N LEU A 753 13.71 43.45 13.16
CA LEU A 753 13.85 42.16 13.85
C LEU A 753 12.98 42.07 15.11
N SER A 754 12.83 43.16 15.85
CA SER A 754 11.96 43.22 17.03
C SER A 754 10.49 43.13 16.64
N GLU A 755 10.08 43.78 15.55
CA GLU A 755 8.73 43.68 14.98
C GLU A 755 8.42 42.28 14.45
N LEU A 756 9.39 41.67 13.74
CA LEU A 756 9.28 40.31 13.23
C LEU A 756 9.15 39.29 14.38
N LYS A 757 9.92 39.45 15.47
CA LYS A 757 9.80 38.62 16.68
C LYS A 757 8.46 38.79 17.38
N ALA A 758 7.88 39.98 17.38
CA ALA A 758 6.63 40.28 18.06
C ALA A 758 5.37 39.89 17.25
N THR A 759 5.42 40.00 15.92
CA THR A 759 4.23 39.90 15.05
C THR A 759 4.30 38.80 13.99
N GLY A 760 5.47 38.19 13.77
CA GLY A 760 5.69 37.17 12.73
C GLY A 760 5.80 37.74 11.31
N THR A 761 5.67 39.05 11.13
CA THR A 761 5.82 39.74 9.84
C THR A 761 6.58 41.04 10.01
N VAL A 762 7.18 41.57 8.94
CA VAL A 762 7.76 42.91 8.92
C VAL A 762 7.38 43.58 7.60
N GLN A 763 7.08 44.88 7.64
CA GLN A 763 6.84 45.64 6.42
C GLN A 763 8.15 45.75 5.62
N PRO A 764 8.15 45.43 4.31
CA PRO A 764 9.33 45.59 3.46
C PRO A 764 9.84 47.04 3.47
N TYR A 765 11.15 47.22 3.52
CA TYR A 765 11.81 48.52 3.41
C TYR A 765 13.07 48.40 2.55
N GLU A 766 13.40 49.49 1.89
CA GLU A 766 14.55 49.57 0.99
C GLU A 766 15.76 50.13 1.74
N LYS A 767 16.94 49.57 1.47
CA LYS A 767 18.23 50.07 1.96
C LYS A 767 19.05 50.51 0.77
N GLU A 768 19.55 51.74 0.81
CA GLU A 768 20.53 52.21 -0.15
C GLU A 768 21.94 51.83 0.33
N TYR A 769 22.72 51.22 -0.56
CA TYR A 769 24.14 50.92 -0.37
C TYR A 769 24.93 51.92 -1.22
N PHE A 770 25.74 52.77 -0.58
CA PHE A 770 26.56 53.79 -1.25
C PHE A 770 27.97 53.29 -1.56
#